data_AF-A0A9P1B1L2-F1
#
_entry.id   AF-A0A9P1B1L2-F1
#
_cell.length_a   1.000
_cell.length_b   1.000
_cell.length_c   1.000
_cell.angle_alpha   90.00
_cell.angle_beta   90.00
_cell.angle_gamma   90.00
#
_symmetry.space_group_name_H-M   'P 1'
#
loop_
_entity.id
_entity.type
_entity.pdbx_description
1 polymer ?
#
loop_
_entity_poly.entity_id
_entity_poly.type
_entity_poly.pdbx_seq_one_letter_code
_entity_poly.pdbx_strand_id
1 'polypeptide(L)'
;MKWAIHIILCFRFNFLVNADENEGKREITLEQNHPIFRISASLKVPCNESMCTGPLAEIYCHGPILMNAWQFGLQKTCPGDRLLIPAEDVYANFKKLKYPILRDDFEAFCKENFEERGYLQIADLKDWTADPKFLEQIANVNHRKLSKELHDRWKRLARVFTQDVLQNPDMYPLIPVDKPFIVPGGRFDVYFYWDTYWIVKGLLVSEMFDTVRGIIDNFSSLVDKLGYIPNSGNIQLTRRSQPPLFGHMIWEYTKSTRKYNAEWLPRMKKEVEFWEKNRTISIGNYNMFVYKTATNCPRPENFLADYNLGIQTSDPATVWRSISSACESGWDFSSRWMHHDNSSADLSSLHTDKIVPVDLNVIIANNYRYLAAYYDYFGRFDESAIYREKFEKLSEAIGSVLWDEQQGAWFDYDLLAKRKNLNFYPSNLYPLMIPGFEKYSSKVENYVRNCGALDFHGGIPSSLPAQSTQQWDFPNVWAPNQHFVVNSFLSSNSSYLQQKAREQALMFIESVFNGLYNPIDGNEGGIWEKYDARTTAGRPGSGGEYSVQEGFGWTNGAVLDLIWAFRTHGRNDNSGTEELTLNNSQHATIVYVAISFCALVAIIVLLKGIICSTRRYEELIDDRDAEERLIEKRLRLLTRPQRRIPIQQHPQSNSFMRTGGKDLNIELDRAKEQIEEMMNTLTKKKQELSSSEREATSLRFALNNTERQLGQMQDNFRTEKNSTMRYIYELRRLNNEMKVLQKERDDAVLLVDQTKKAGDGEKIIKLTQQVEQLAAQLENQRIHTFFQAQEIEKKKADAVEMEKELGMFQGRALTAEYAYTTAVAQIAQHQGQLSMLRQQLENSHHHAIGNQLEIQQKNALIDAAAKERESARTNCDELTLYKLESEHLRSELEEARRQKEEMSRAMLMLEADRARLVSQLNCRKETKKTTKNSKEGSQWDEGEEEDDDSMMASENNTESAFGRQIWHS
;
A
#
# COMPACT_ATOMS: atom_id res chain seq x y z
N MET A 1 -28.14 -19.93 38.45
CA MET A 1 -28.25 -21.34 38.00
C MET A 1 -28.86 -21.50 36.61
N LYS A 2 -30.12 -21.12 36.31
CA LYS A 2 -30.67 -21.25 34.93
C LYS A 2 -29.83 -20.59 33.83
N TRP A 3 -29.21 -19.43 34.10
CA TRP A 3 -28.25 -18.77 33.19
C TRP A 3 -26.97 -19.57 32.91
N ALA A 4 -26.54 -20.48 33.80
CA ALA A 4 -25.34 -21.29 33.57
C ALA A 4 -25.59 -22.45 32.58
N ILE A 5 -26.85 -22.91 32.45
CA ILE A 5 -27.22 -24.00 31.55
C ILE A 5 -27.20 -23.53 30.08
N HIS A 6 -27.48 -22.25 29.82
CA HIS A 6 -27.48 -21.70 28.46
C HIS A 6 -26.07 -21.60 27.87
N ILE A 7 -25.08 -21.21 28.67
CA ILE A 7 -23.68 -21.10 28.25
C ILE A 7 -23.08 -22.48 27.93
N ILE A 8 -23.47 -23.52 28.69
CA ILE A 8 -22.99 -24.91 28.49
C ILE A 8 -23.51 -25.52 27.18
N LEU A 9 -24.67 -25.07 26.67
CA LEU A 9 -25.23 -25.57 25.41
C LEU A 9 -24.59 -24.95 24.16
N CYS A 10 -24.18 -23.67 24.21
CA CYS A 10 -23.53 -23.01 23.06
C CYS A 10 -22.08 -23.49 22.83
N PHE A 11 -21.41 -24.05 23.83
CA PHE A 11 -19.99 -24.44 23.75
C PHE A 11 -19.73 -25.81 23.10
N ARG A 12 -20.75 -26.49 22.55
CA ARG A 12 -20.64 -27.90 22.12
C ARG A 12 -20.77 -28.16 20.63
N PHE A 13 -20.46 -27.17 19.79
CA PHE A 13 -20.57 -27.27 18.32
C PHE A 13 -19.32 -26.82 17.55
N ASN A 14 -18.12 -26.96 18.13
CA ASN A 14 -16.86 -26.73 17.42
C ASN A 14 -15.71 -27.61 17.93
N PHE A 15 -15.95 -28.91 18.01
CA PHE A 15 -14.91 -29.92 18.25
C PHE A 15 -15.28 -31.27 17.62
N LEU A 16 -14.85 -31.47 16.37
CA LEU A 16 -14.46 -32.76 15.77
C LEU A 16 -14.12 -32.53 14.28
N VAL A 17 -12.83 -32.53 13.97
CA VAL A 17 -12.27 -32.68 12.62
C VAL A 17 -11.35 -33.91 12.68
N ASN A 18 -11.36 -34.74 11.64
CA ASN A 18 -10.58 -35.99 11.46
C ASN A 18 -10.99 -37.23 12.29
N ALA A 19 -11.92 -38.01 11.74
CA ALA A 19 -11.97 -39.48 11.62
C ALA A 19 -13.38 -39.82 11.07
N ASP A 20 -13.62 -40.47 9.93
CA ASP A 20 -13.02 -41.69 9.36
C ASP A 20 -13.13 -41.75 7.82
N GLU A 21 -12.49 -42.73 7.20
CA GLU A 21 -12.66 -43.08 5.79
C GLU A 21 -13.83 -44.07 5.56
N ASN A 22 -14.39 -44.07 4.34
CA ASN A 22 -15.33 -45.06 3.78
C ASN A 22 -16.73 -45.17 4.45
N GLU A 23 -17.77 -44.67 3.77
CA GLU A 23 -18.89 -45.53 3.34
C GLU A 23 -19.77 -44.91 2.24
N GLY A 24 -20.44 -45.75 1.45
CA GLY A 24 -21.72 -45.42 0.81
C GLY A 24 -21.76 -44.50 -0.42
N LYS A 25 -21.26 -44.95 -1.58
CA LYS A 25 -21.69 -44.37 -2.88
C LYS A 25 -23.21 -44.51 -3.06
N ARG A 26 -23.92 -43.40 -3.16
CA ARG A 26 -25.20 -43.29 -3.89
C ARG A 26 -25.26 -41.99 -4.67
N GLU A 27 -25.00 -42.08 -5.97
CA GLU A 27 -25.15 -40.96 -6.89
C GLU A 27 -26.64 -40.60 -7.04
N ILE A 28 -27.00 -39.39 -6.61
CA ILE A 28 -28.22 -38.72 -7.06
C ILE A 28 -27.76 -37.63 -8.03
N THR A 29 -27.78 -37.96 -9.32
CA THR A 29 -27.38 -37.05 -10.41
C THR A 29 -28.43 -35.96 -10.60
N LEU A 30 -28.38 -34.94 -9.75
CA LEU A 30 -28.96 -33.63 -10.05
C LEU A 30 -28.07 -32.95 -11.10
N GLU A 31 -28.49 -32.98 -12.37
CA GLU A 31 -27.87 -32.21 -13.44
C GLU A 31 -27.96 -30.71 -13.11
N GLN A 32 -26.85 -30.15 -12.61
CA GLN A 32 -26.74 -28.74 -12.28
C GLN A 32 -26.75 -27.92 -13.57
N ASN A 33 -27.96 -27.49 -13.97
CA ASN A 33 -28.18 -26.53 -15.05
C ASN A 33 -27.60 -25.17 -14.63
N HIS A 34 -26.29 -24.99 -14.79
CA HIS A 34 -25.68 -23.67 -14.76
C HIS A 34 -26.38 -22.76 -15.78
N PRO A 35 -26.56 -21.45 -15.47
CA PRO A 35 -27.04 -20.51 -16.47
C PRO A 35 -26.04 -20.48 -17.63
N ILE A 36 -26.53 -20.78 -18.85
CA ILE A 36 -25.70 -20.94 -20.05
C ILE A 36 -25.08 -19.60 -20.43
N PHE A 37 -23.93 -19.29 -19.83
CA PHE A 37 -23.15 -18.10 -20.12
C PHE A 37 -22.50 -18.28 -21.49
N ARG A 38 -22.84 -17.38 -22.41
CA ARG A 38 -22.39 -17.42 -23.81
C ARG A 38 -22.01 -16.03 -24.27
N ILE A 39 -20.96 -15.93 -25.06
CA ILE A 39 -20.53 -14.68 -25.67
C ILE A 39 -21.09 -14.66 -27.09
N SER A 40 -21.84 -13.60 -27.46
CA SER A 40 -22.48 -13.50 -28.78
C SER A 40 -21.58 -12.87 -29.85
N ALA A 41 -20.58 -12.08 -29.46
CA ALA A 41 -19.51 -11.56 -30.30
C ALA A 41 -18.32 -11.14 -29.42
N SER A 42 -17.10 -11.12 -29.97
CA SER A 42 -15.94 -10.55 -29.30
C SER A 42 -16.09 -9.03 -29.09
N LEU A 43 -15.44 -8.48 -28.06
CA LEU A 43 -15.44 -7.05 -27.78
C LEU A 43 -14.73 -6.28 -28.91
N LYS A 44 -15.21 -5.05 -29.18
CA LYS A 44 -14.60 -4.16 -30.18
C LYS A 44 -13.70 -3.16 -29.48
N VAL A 45 -12.40 -3.35 -29.60
CA VAL A 45 -11.40 -2.42 -29.03
C VAL A 45 -10.91 -1.47 -30.13
N PRO A 46 -11.33 -0.19 -30.16
CA PRO A 46 -10.83 0.81 -31.11
C PRO A 46 -9.42 1.29 -30.74
N CYS A 47 -8.44 0.40 -30.86
CA CYS A 47 -7.01 0.69 -30.74
C CYS A 47 -6.25 0.16 -31.98
N ASN A 48 -5.01 0.59 -32.19
CA ASN A 48 -4.17 0.14 -33.31
C ASN A 48 -2.72 -0.17 -32.92
N GLU A 49 -2.27 0.24 -31.73
CA GLU A 49 -0.97 -0.08 -31.18
C GLU A 49 -1.14 -1.06 -30.02
N SER A 50 -0.87 -2.34 -30.28
CA SER A 50 -0.96 -3.45 -29.31
C SER A 50 -0.01 -3.27 -28.12
N MET A 51 -0.31 -3.97 -27.02
CA MET A 51 0.55 -4.07 -25.82
C MET A 51 1.80 -4.93 -26.04
N CYS A 52 1.79 -5.87 -26.99
CA CYS A 52 2.98 -6.64 -27.41
C CYS A 52 2.95 -7.01 -28.91
N THR A 53 4.05 -7.56 -29.43
CA THR A 53 4.19 -8.00 -30.83
C THR A 53 4.87 -9.36 -30.92
N GLY A 54 4.58 -10.12 -31.99
CA GLY A 54 5.12 -11.47 -32.23
C GLY A 54 4.03 -12.55 -32.24
N PRO A 55 4.38 -13.83 -32.42
CA PRO A 55 3.42 -14.93 -32.60
C PRO A 55 2.39 -15.07 -31.47
N LEU A 56 2.78 -14.73 -30.24
CA LEU A 56 1.97 -14.86 -29.03
C LEU A 56 0.96 -13.70 -28.83
N ALA A 57 1.00 -12.65 -29.65
CA ALA A 57 0.27 -11.41 -29.38
C ALA A 57 -1.27 -11.55 -29.50
N GLU A 58 -1.77 -12.31 -30.49
CA GLU A 58 -3.20 -12.64 -30.68
C GLU A 58 -3.79 -13.59 -29.61
N ILE A 59 -2.93 -14.14 -28.74
CA ILE A 59 -3.32 -15.01 -27.63
C ILE A 59 -3.31 -14.21 -26.33
N TYR A 60 -2.17 -13.59 -26.00
CA TYR A 60 -1.92 -13.02 -24.67
C TYR A 60 -2.06 -11.50 -24.58
N CYS A 61 -1.96 -10.76 -25.69
CA CYS A 61 -1.79 -9.29 -25.67
C CYS A 61 -2.94 -8.51 -26.32
N HIS A 62 -3.67 -9.14 -27.23
CA HIS A 62 -4.89 -8.67 -27.86
C HIS A 62 -5.64 -9.87 -28.42
N GLY A 63 -6.69 -9.62 -29.22
CA GLY A 63 -7.41 -10.66 -29.94
C GLY A 63 -8.51 -11.35 -29.11
N PRO A 64 -9.33 -12.17 -29.78
CA PRO A 64 -10.58 -12.70 -29.22
C PRO A 64 -10.39 -13.75 -28.12
N ILE A 65 -9.21 -14.40 -28.04
CA ILE A 65 -8.91 -15.39 -26.99
C ILE A 65 -8.85 -14.68 -25.62
N LEU A 66 -8.00 -13.65 -25.50
CA LEU A 66 -7.88 -12.80 -24.31
C LEU A 66 -9.23 -12.19 -23.92
N MET A 67 -9.95 -11.61 -24.89
CA MET A 67 -11.24 -10.94 -24.63
C MET A 67 -12.30 -11.92 -24.12
N ASN A 68 -12.45 -13.08 -24.77
CA ASN A 68 -13.40 -14.10 -24.32
C ASN A 68 -13.03 -14.61 -22.92
N ALA A 69 -11.76 -14.84 -22.62
CA ALA A 69 -11.32 -15.31 -21.30
C ALA A 69 -11.70 -14.31 -20.19
N TRP A 70 -11.47 -13.02 -20.39
CA TRP A 70 -11.91 -11.97 -19.46
C TRP A 70 -13.44 -11.89 -19.34
N GLN A 71 -14.18 -12.03 -20.44
CA GLN A 71 -15.65 -12.05 -20.43
C GLN A 71 -16.24 -13.29 -19.73
N PHE A 72 -15.59 -14.45 -19.82
CA PHE A 72 -16.02 -15.69 -19.14
C PHE A 72 -15.57 -15.77 -17.67
N GLY A 73 -14.68 -14.89 -17.20
CA GLY A 73 -14.06 -14.97 -15.87
C GLY A 73 -12.98 -16.05 -15.75
N LEU A 74 -12.28 -16.35 -16.86
CA LEU A 74 -11.26 -17.39 -17.01
C LEU A 74 -9.83 -16.84 -17.14
N GLN A 75 -9.63 -15.53 -17.03
CA GLN A 75 -8.36 -14.83 -17.24
C GLN A 75 -7.20 -15.22 -16.28
N LYS A 76 -7.45 -16.10 -15.31
CA LYS A 76 -6.44 -16.69 -14.41
C LYS A 76 -5.95 -18.07 -14.86
N THR A 77 -6.64 -18.73 -15.78
CA THR A 77 -6.37 -20.11 -16.22
C THR A 77 -6.36 -20.26 -17.74
N CYS A 78 -6.82 -19.25 -18.48
CA CYS A 78 -6.80 -19.22 -19.93
C CYS A 78 -6.59 -17.79 -20.44
N PRO A 79 -5.64 -17.54 -21.37
CA PRO A 79 -4.53 -18.42 -21.74
C PRO A 79 -3.70 -18.87 -20.53
N GLY A 80 -3.22 -20.12 -20.53
CA GLY A 80 -2.40 -20.67 -19.45
C GLY A 80 -0.91 -20.28 -19.56
N ASP A 81 -0.10 -20.71 -18.59
CA ASP A 81 1.33 -20.39 -18.51
C ASP A 81 2.14 -20.87 -19.72
N ARG A 82 1.72 -21.97 -20.34
CA ARG A 82 2.44 -22.59 -21.45
C ARG A 82 1.49 -23.11 -22.53
N LEU A 83 1.89 -22.95 -23.78
CA LEU A 83 1.20 -23.54 -24.92
C LEU A 83 1.43 -25.06 -25.00
N LEU A 84 0.42 -25.82 -25.42
CA LEU A 84 0.57 -27.24 -25.76
C LEU A 84 1.03 -27.46 -27.20
N ILE A 85 0.71 -26.52 -28.10
CA ILE A 85 1.01 -26.53 -29.55
C ILE A 85 1.43 -25.13 -30.02
N PRO A 86 2.03 -24.94 -31.22
CA PRO A 86 2.44 -23.63 -31.70
C PRO A 86 1.33 -22.57 -31.70
N ALA A 87 1.68 -21.30 -31.47
CA ALA A 87 0.73 -20.20 -31.34
C ALA A 87 -0.21 -20.03 -32.55
N GLU A 88 0.28 -20.34 -33.76
CA GLU A 88 -0.54 -20.32 -34.99
C GLU A 88 -1.62 -21.42 -35.00
N ASP A 89 -1.30 -22.62 -34.49
CA ASP A 89 -2.25 -23.73 -34.35
C ASP A 89 -3.27 -23.47 -33.24
N VAL A 90 -2.86 -22.85 -32.12
CA VAL A 90 -3.78 -22.38 -31.05
C VAL A 90 -4.81 -21.40 -31.63
N TYR A 91 -4.36 -20.45 -32.45
CA TYR A 91 -5.24 -19.48 -33.10
C TYR A 91 -6.11 -20.10 -34.21
N ALA A 92 -5.59 -21.11 -34.93
CA ALA A 92 -6.36 -21.91 -35.88
C ALA A 92 -7.41 -22.80 -35.19
N ASN A 93 -7.12 -23.31 -33.99
CA ASN A 93 -8.07 -24.03 -33.14
C ASN A 93 -9.17 -23.09 -32.64
N PHE A 94 -8.82 -21.92 -32.12
CA PHE A 94 -9.81 -20.93 -31.68
C PHE A 94 -10.79 -20.55 -32.80
N LYS A 95 -10.31 -20.39 -34.04
CA LYS A 95 -11.14 -20.09 -35.23
C LYS A 95 -12.15 -21.18 -35.62
N LYS A 96 -12.08 -22.38 -35.01
CA LYS A 96 -13.10 -23.43 -35.17
C LYS A 96 -14.34 -23.16 -34.34
N LEU A 97 -14.20 -22.44 -33.21
CA LEU A 97 -15.32 -21.99 -32.39
C LEU A 97 -16.16 -20.96 -33.18
N LYS A 98 -17.48 -21.07 -33.09
CA LYS A 98 -18.41 -20.16 -33.78
C LYS A 98 -19.24 -19.41 -32.76
N TYR A 99 -19.35 -18.10 -32.94
CA TYR A 99 -20.24 -17.27 -32.15
C TYR A 99 -21.72 -17.63 -32.41
N PRO A 100 -22.58 -17.72 -31.37
CA PRO A 100 -22.28 -17.49 -29.95
C PRO A 100 -21.50 -18.66 -29.33
N ILE A 101 -20.36 -18.34 -28.69
CA ILE A 101 -19.48 -19.33 -28.04
C ILE A 101 -20.01 -19.60 -26.64
N LEU A 102 -20.18 -20.87 -26.26
CA LEU A 102 -20.53 -21.27 -24.90
C LEU A 102 -19.28 -21.29 -24.01
N ARG A 103 -19.45 -21.07 -22.70
CA ARG A 103 -18.34 -21.17 -21.74
C ARG A 103 -17.65 -22.53 -21.81
N ASP A 104 -18.41 -23.61 -21.88
CA ASP A 104 -17.90 -24.98 -21.85
C ASP A 104 -17.06 -25.30 -23.09
N ASP A 105 -17.48 -24.84 -24.28
CA ASP A 105 -16.71 -24.95 -25.53
C ASP A 105 -15.37 -24.20 -25.43
N PHE A 106 -15.38 -23.02 -24.81
CA PHE A 106 -14.16 -22.22 -24.63
C PHE A 106 -13.25 -22.83 -23.55
N GLU A 107 -13.79 -23.37 -22.46
CA GLU A 107 -13.00 -24.11 -21.48
C GLU A 107 -12.39 -25.40 -22.06
N ALA A 108 -13.10 -26.10 -22.94
CA ALA A 108 -12.55 -27.24 -23.68
C ALA A 108 -11.39 -26.80 -24.59
N PHE A 109 -11.58 -25.76 -25.40
CA PHE A 109 -10.52 -25.14 -26.18
C PHE A 109 -9.31 -24.77 -25.31
N CYS A 110 -9.51 -24.16 -24.13
CA CYS A 110 -8.41 -23.82 -23.23
C CYS A 110 -7.63 -25.07 -22.78
N LYS A 111 -8.33 -26.14 -22.37
CA LYS A 111 -7.73 -27.42 -21.92
C LYS A 111 -7.01 -28.18 -23.04
N GLU A 112 -7.39 -27.97 -24.30
CA GLU A 112 -6.74 -28.56 -25.48
C GLU A 112 -5.47 -27.80 -25.93
N ASN A 113 -5.30 -26.54 -25.52
CA ASN A 113 -4.31 -25.63 -26.11
C ASN A 113 -3.30 -25.05 -25.09
N PHE A 114 -3.60 -25.07 -23.78
CA PHE A 114 -2.75 -24.53 -22.72
C PHE A 114 -2.57 -25.50 -21.55
N GLU A 115 -1.46 -25.38 -20.83
CA GLU A 115 -1.24 -25.99 -19.51
C GLU A 115 -0.81 -24.93 -18.47
N GLU A 116 -1.25 -25.10 -17.22
CA GLU A 116 -0.74 -24.39 -16.04
C GLU A 116 0.53 -25.12 -15.59
N ARG A 117 1.67 -24.43 -15.56
CA ARG A 117 2.96 -25.10 -15.43
C ARG A 117 4.07 -24.19 -14.90
N GLY A 118 4.53 -24.51 -13.69
CA GLY A 118 5.61 -23.81 -13.00
C GLY A 118 6.85 -23.60 -13.86
N TYR A 119 7.07 -22.34 -14.26
CA TYR A 119 8.08 -21.91 -15.22
C TYR A 119 9.37 -21.39 -14.55
N LEU A 120 9.39 -21.32 -13.21
CA LEU A 120 10.51 -20.87 -12.38
C LEU A 120 10.94 -21.92 -11.36
N GLN A 121 12.18 -21.81 -10.90
CA GLN A 121 12.76 -22.54 -9.78
C GLN A 121 13.41 -21.57 -8.79
N ILE A 122 13.55 -21.96 -7.52
CA ILE A 122 14.35 -21.20 -6.54
C ILE A 122 15.82 -21.30 -6.96
N ALA A 123 16.49 -20.15 -7.09
CA ALA A 123 17.89 -20.12 -7.52
C ALA A 123 18.88 -20.32 -6.36
N ASP A 124 19.97 -21.03 -6.64
CA ASP A 124 21.11 -21.16 -5.73
C ASP A 124 22.04 -19.94 -5.85
N LEU A 125 22.14 -19.16 -4.77
CA LEU A 125 22.90 -17.91 -4.70
C LEU A 125 24.28 -18.18 -4.12
N LYS A 126 25.27 -18.41 -4.98
CA LYS A 126 26.62 -18.86 -4.61
C LYS A 126 27.42 -17.88 -3.75
N ASP A 127 27.06 -16.60 -3.77
CA ASP A 127 27.65 -15.53 -2.97
C ASP A 127 26.81 -15.14 -1.74
N TRP A 128 25.70 -15.84 -1.47
CA TRP A 128 24.96 -15.71 -0.22
C TRP A 128 25.64 -16.49 0.90
N THR A 129 25.74 -15.88 2.09
CA THR A 129 26.29 -16.51 3.30
C THR A 129 25.34 -16.28 4.46
N ALA A 130 25.14 -17.26 5.35
CA ALA A 130 24.16 -17.14 6.43
C ALA A 130 24.43 -15.95 7.39
N ASP A 131 25.71 -15.67 7.67
CA ASP A 131 26.15 -14.63 8.60
C ASP A 131 27.15 -13.69 7.92
N PRO A 132 26.68 -12.75 7.07
CA PRO A 132 27.54 -11.81 6.35
C PRO A 132 28.06 -10.69 7.27
N LYS A 133 29.24 -10.17 6.95
CA LYS A 133 30.04 -9.27 7.82
C LYS A 133 29.41 -7.89 7.98
N PHE A 134 28.50 -7.49 7.09
CA PHE A 134 27.80 -6.22 7.21
C PHE A 134 26.96 -6.16 8.50
N LEU A 135 26.44 -7.29 8.99
CA LEU A 135 25.60 -7.36 10.20
C LEU A 135 26.38 -7.01 11.49
N GLU A 136 27.66 -7.37 11.57
CA GLU A 136 28.52 -7.06 12.71
C GLU A 136 28.66 -5.54 12.92
N GLN A 137 28.61 -4.78 11.82
CA GLN A 137 28.79 -3.32 11.78
C GLN A 137 27.51 -2.54 12.13
N ILE A 138 26.37 -3.21 12.33
CA ILE A 138 25.11 -2.57 12.71
C ILE A 138 25.04 -2.52 14.24
N ALA A 139 25.11 -1.30 14.80
CA ALA A 139 25.18 -1.11 16.26
C ALA A 139 23.84 -1.38 16.97
N ASN A 140 22.72 -0.98 16.37
CA ASN A 140 21.39 -1.17 16.93
C ASN A 140 20.92 -2.64 16.77
N VAL A 141 20.57 -3.28 17.89
CA VAL A 141 20.18 -4.71 17.94
C VAL A 141 18.92 -5.00 17.12
N ASN A 142 17.91 -4.14 17.17
CA ASN A 142 16.67 -4.30 16.39
C ASN A 142 16.92 -4.13 14.89
N HIS A 143 17.76 -3.17 14.50
CA HIS A 143 18.15 -2.98 13.10
C HIS A 143 18.97 -4.17 12.60
N ARG A 144 19.86 -4.75 13.42
CA ARG A 144 20.62 -5.96 13.07
C ARG A 144 19.72 -7.18 12.92
N LYS A 145 18.76 -7.37 13.83
CA LYS A 145 17.74 -8.43 13.78
C LYS A 145 16.93 -8.35 12.48
N LEU A 146 16.40 -7.16 12.16
CA LEU A 146 15.68 -6.92 10.91
C LEU A 146 16.57 -7.17 9.70
N SER A 147 17.81 -6.66 9.70
CA SER A 147 18.74 -6.84 8.58
C SER A 147 19.07 -8.31 8.29
N LYS A 148 19.11 -9.18 9.32
CA LYS A 148 19.24 -10.63 9.14
C LYS A 148 18.03 -11.22 8.41
N GLU A 149 16.81 -10.88 8.82
CA GLU A 149 15.57 -11.31 8.14
C GLU A 149 15.53 -10.83 6.68
N LEU A 150 15.83 -9.55 6.43
CA LEU A 150 15.82 -8.97 5.07
C LEU A 150 16.89 -9.62 4.18
N HIS A 151 18.04 -10.00 4.75
CA HIS A 151 19.08 -10.77 4.04
C HIS A 151 18.66 -12.22 3.75
N ASP A 152 17.99 -12.88 4.69
CA ASP A 152 17.49 -14.25 4.54
C ASP A 152 16.30 -14.32 3.54
N ARG A 153 15.62 -13.19 3.27
CA ARG A 153 14.61 -13.06 2.22
C ARG A 153 15.18 -13.16 0.80
N TRP A 154 16.45 -12.86 0.57
CA TRP A 154 17.04 -12.98 -0.78
C TRP A 154 16.99 -14.41 -1.33
N LYS A 155 17.23 -15.44 -0.51
CA LYS A 155 17.04 -16.84 -0.93
C LYS A 155 15.57 -17.18 -1.25
N ARG A 156 14.62 -16.61 -0.50
CA ARG A 156 13.18 -16.83 -0.71
C ARG A 156 12.65 -16.16 -1.98
N LEU A 157 13.23 -15.02 -2.36
CA LEU A 157 12.83 -14.23 -3.54
C LEU A 157 13.67 -14.53 -4.80
N ALA A 158 14.78 -15.27 -4.69
CA ALA A 158 15.60 -15.61 -5.85
C ALA A 158 14.96 -16.65 -6.76
N ARG A 159 14.96 -16.39 -8.07
CA ARG A 159 14.42 -17.25 -9.11
C ARG A 159 15.39 -17.42 -10.27
N VAL A 160 15.22 -18.53 -10.97
CA VAL A 160 15.79 -18.82 -12.29
C VAL A 160 14.72 -19.52 -13.14
N PHE A 161 14.73 -19.31 -14.45
CA PHE A 161 13.80 -20.00 -15.35
C PHE A 161 14.13 -21.49 -15.44
N THR A 162 13.10 -22.32 -15.63
CA THR A 162 13.30 -23.76 -15.91
C THR A 162 14.02 -23.96 -17.25
N GLN A 163 14.69 -25.12 -17.41
CA GLN A 163 15.32 -25.48 -18.68
C GLN A 163 14.32 -25.57 -19.85
N ASP A 164 13.04 -25.88 -19.60
CA ASP A 164 12.01 -25.90 -20.65
C ASP A 164 11.73 -24.47 -21.19
N VAL A 165 11.64 -23.46 -20.32
CA VAL A 165 11.49 -22.05 -20.74
C VAL A 165 12.72 -21.56 -21.52
N LEU A 166 13.93 -21.98 -21.13
CA LEU A 166 15.17 -21.60 -21.83
C LEU A 166 15.32 -22.29 -23.19
N GLN A 167 14.73 -23.48 -23.38
CA GLN A 167 14.81 -24.26 -24.62
C GLN A 167 13.64 -24.00 -25.56
N ASN A 168 12.45 -23.71 -25.03
CA ASN A 168 11.20 -23.50 -25.77
C ASN A 168 10.55 -22.14 -25.44
N PRO A 169 11.27 -21.00 -25.56
CA PRO A 169 10.77 -19.69 -25.10
C PRO A 169 9.47 -19.26 -25.80
N ASP A 170 9.31 -19.57 -27.08
CA ASP A 170 8.12 -19.23 -27.88
C ASP A 170 6.85 -19.97 -27.45
N MET A 171 6.95 -20.90 -26.49
CA MET A 171 5.81 -21.63 -25.91
C MET A 171 5.30 -20.99 -24.60
N TYR A 172 5.90 -19.89 -24.12
CA TYR A 172 5.57 -19.23 -22.86
C TYR A 172 5.34 -17.71 -23.07
N PRO A 173 4.48 -17.04 -22.29
CA PRO A 173 4.25 -15.59 -22.35
C PRO A 173 5.35 -14.79 -21.63
N LEU A 174 6.61 -15.20 -21.78
CA LEU A 174 7.75 -14.77 -20.95
C LEU A 174 8.94 -14.32 -21.79
N ILE A 175 9.79 -13.47 -21.22
CA ILE A 175 11.12 -13.16 -21.73
C ILE A 175 12.15 -13.77 -20.77
N PRO A 176 12.75 -14.93 -21.11
CA PRO A 176 13.79 -15.50 -20.27
C PRO A 176 15.08 -14.68 -20.26
N VAL A 177 15.74 -14.73 -19.09
CA VAL A 177 17.11 -14.30 -18.84
C VAL A 177 17.89 -15.43 -18.17
N ASP A 178 19.17 -15.56 -18.49
CA ASP A 178 19.91 -16.81 -18.31
C ASP A 178 20.46 -17.03 -16.89
N LYS A 179 20.56 -15.95 -16.09
CA LYS A 179 21.16 -15.96 -14.74
C LYS A 179 20.08 -15.76 -13.65
N PRO A 180 20.34 -16.15 -12.39
CA PRO A 180 19.46 -15.83 -11.27
C PRO A 180 19.07 -14.35 -11.20
N PHE A 181 17.82 -14.10 -10.81
CA PHE A 181 17.28 -12.78 -10.50
C PHE A 181 16.47 -12.86 -9.20
N ILE A 182 16.08 -11.70 -8.66
CA ILE A 182 15.23 -11.59 -7.47
C ILE A 182 13.88 -11.03 -7.90
N VAL A 183 12.79 -11.56 -7.34
CA VAL A 183 11.42 -11.09 -7.60
C VAL A 183 10.98 -10.07 -6.55
N PRO A 184 9.99 -9.20 -6.85
CA PRO A 184 9.43 -8.30 -5.84
C PRO A 184 8.71 -9.06 -4.71
N GLY A 185 7.89 -10.08 -5.02
CA GLY A 185 7.18 -10.88 -4.03
C GLY A 185 5.66 -10.89 -4.21
N GLY A 186 4.97 -11.67 -3.38
CA GLY A 186 3.54 -11.91 -3.52
C GLY A 186 3.17 -12.43 -4.92
N ARG A 187 2.25 -11.74 -5.59
CA ARG A 187 1.82 -12.00 -6.98
C ARG A 187 2.85 -11.65 -8.06
N PHE A 188 3.98 -11.05 -7.70
CA PHE A 188 5.03 -10.63 -8.63
C PHE A 188 6.17 -11.64 -8.57
N ASP A 189 6.11 -12.61 -9.47
CA ASP A 189 6.94 -13.83 -9.54
C ASP A 189 8.07 -13.76 -10.59
N VAL A 190 8.03 -12.80 -11.50
CA VAL A 190 9.12 -12.45 -12.43
C VAL A 190 9.85 -11.16 -12.00
N TYR A 191 10.99 -10.85 -12.63
CA TYR A 191 11.72 -9.61 -12.38
C TYR A 191 10.92 -8.37 -12.84
N PHE A 192 10.96 -7.30 -12.05
CA PHE A 192 10.46 -5.97 -12.42
C PHE A 192 11.62 -4.97 -12.45
N TYR A 193 11.61 -4.04 -13.41
CA TYR A 193 12.80 -3.26 -13.75
C TYR A 193 13.22 -2.28 -12.66
N TRP A 194 12.36 -1.34 -12.26
CA TRP A 194 12.76 -0.31 -11.28
C TRP A 194 12.89 -0.88 -9.87
N ASP A 195 12.05 -1.83 -9.46
CA ASP A 195 12.16 -2.62 -8.21
C ASP A 195 13.57 -3.17 -8.01
N THR A 196 14.16 -3.65 -9.10
CA THR A 196 15.50 -4.25 -9.11
C THR A 196 16.59 -3.28 -8.67
N TYR A 197 16.39 -1.95 -8.77
CA TYR A 197 17.37 -0.99 -8.26
C TYR A 197 17.50 -1.07 -6.73
N TRP A 198 16.39 -1.06 -5.99
CA TRP A 198 16.43 -1.18 -4.52
C TRP A 198 16.86 -2.59 -4.08
N ILE A 199 16.46 -3.63 -4.81
CA ILE A 199 17.00 -4.98 -4.63
C ILE A 199 18.53 -4.98 -4.77
N VAL A 200 19.08 -4.40 -5.84
CA VAL A 200 20.53 -4.26 -6.07
C VAL A 200 21.20 -3.51 -4.92
N LYS A 201 20.60 -2.42 -4.42
CA LYS A 201 21.08 -1.69 -3.24
C LYS A 201 21.19 -2.61 -2.01
N GLY A 202 20.17 -3.41 -1.70
CA GLY A 202 20.19 -4.34 -0.56
C GLY A 202 21.10 -5.56 -0.73
N LEU A 203 21.25 -6.06 -1.97
CA LEU A 203 22.21 -7.12 -2.31
C LEU A 203 23.66 -6.64 -2.17
N LEU A 204 23.96 -5.39 -2.54
CA LEU A 204 25.28 -4.77 -2.35
C LEU A 204 25.62 -4.60 -0.85
N VAL A 205 24.65 -4.20 -0.03
CA VAL A 205 24.80 -4.21 1.45
C VAL A 205 24.99 -5.64 1.97
N SER A 206 24.33 -6.61 1.36
CA SER A 206 24.44 -8.05 1.68
C SER A 206 25.75 -8.71 1.22
N GLU A 207 26.70 -7.97 0.66
CA GLU A 207 27.96 -8.45 0.10
C GLU A 207 27.81 -9.40 -1.13
N MET A 208 26.61 -9.45 -1.73
CA MET A 208 26.23 -10.37 -2.82
C MET A 208 26.56 -9.80 -4.22
N PHE A 209 27.85 -9.57 -4.45
CA PHE A 209 28.34 -8.87 -5.65
C PHE A 209 28.19 -9.67 -6.96
N ASP A 210 28.26 -11.00 -6.94
CA ASP A 210 28.19 -11.80 -8.17
C ASP A 210 26.72 -12.03 -8.59
N THR A 211 25.79 -12.10 -7.63
CA THR A 211 24.34 -12.03 -7.90
C THR A 211 23.96 -10.68 -8.51
N VAL A 212 24.44 -9.55 -7.98
CA VAL A 212 24.20 -8.21 -8.59
C VAL A 212 24.78 -8.12 -10.00
N ARG A 213 25.98 -8.66 -10.24
CA ARG A 213 26.55 -8.72 -11.59
C ARG A 213 25.68 -9.56 -12.53
N GLY A 214 25.15 -10.69 -12.06
CA GLY A 214 24.24 -11.54 -12.83
C GLY A 214 22.98 -10.80 -13.28
N ILE A 215 22.40 -9.99 -12.40
CA ILE A 215 21.25 -9.12 -12.68
C ILE A 215 21.59 -8.05 -13.72
N ILE A 216 22.73 -7.36 -13.58
CA ILE A 216 23.18 -6.35 -14.55
C ILE A 216 23.43 -6.98 -15.94
N ASP A 217 23.99 -8.17 -15.99
CA ASP A 217 24.21 -8.89 -17.26
C ASP A 217 22.88 -9.39 -17.87
N ASN A 218 21.92 -9.84 -17.05
CA ASN A 218 20.56 -10.20 -17.50
C ASN A 218 19.89 -8.99 -18.16
N PHE A 219 19.90 -7.84 -17.50
CA PHE A 219 19.34 -6.58 -18.03
C PHE A 219 20.12 -6.08 -19.25
N SER A 220 21.44 -6.28 -19.31
CA SER A 220 22.22 -6.05 -20.53
C SER A 220 21.69 -6.87 -21.70
N SER A 221 21.32 -8.15 -21.48
CA SER A 221 20.73 -9.00 -22.53
C SER A 221 19.35 -8.51 -22.99
N LEU A 222 18.55 -7.90 -22.10
CA LEU A 222 17.26 -7.30 -22.47
C LEU A 222 17.46 -6.04 -23.31
N VAL A 223 18.40 -5.17 -22.93
CA VAL A 223 18.80 -4.02 -23.75
C VAL A 223 19.35 -4.47 -25.12
N ASP A 224 20.09 -5.58 -25.19
CA ASP A 224 20.54 -6.13 -26.47
C ASP A 224 19.37 -6.65 -27.33
N LYS A 225 18.44 -7.44 -26.75
CA LYS A 225 17.26 -8.01 -27.42
C LYS A 225 16.24 -6.95 -27.87
N LEU A 226 15.91 -5.98 -27.01
CA LEU A 226 14.77 -5.06 -27.16
C LEU A 226 15.15 -3.59 -27.36
N GLY A 227 16.38 -3.21 -26.98
CA GLY A 227 16.85 -1.82 -27.00
C GLY A 227 16.64 -1.04 -25.70
N TYR A 228 15.85 -1.59 -24.78
CA TYR A 228 15.52 -1.05 -23.47
C TYR A 228 15.13 -2.21 -22.54
N ILE A 229 14.94 -1.95 -21.25
CA ILE A 229 14.42 -2.96 -20.33
C ILE A 229 12.89 -2.76 -20.21
N PRO A 230 12.07 -3.79 -20.47
CA PRO A 230 10.62 -3.69 -20.32
C PRO A 230 10.24 -3.57 -18.84
N ASN A 231 9.01 -3.16 -18.54
CA ASN A 231 8.48 -3.07 -17.17
C ASN A 231 8.76 -4.35 -16.35
N SER A 232 8.56 -5.53 -16.96
CA SER A 232 8.82 -6.83 -16.35
C SER A 232 8.92 -7.95 -17.41
N GLY A 233 9.34 -9.16 -16.99
CA GLY A 233 9.64 -10.31 -17.83
C GLY A 233 8.47 -11.06 -18.50
N ASN A 234 7.27 -10.48 -18.56
CA ASN A 234 6.11 -11.04 -19.26
C ASN A 234 5.87 -10.29 -20.59
N ILE A 235 5.52 -11.02 -21.67
CA ILE A 235 5.34 -10.43 -23.01
C ILE A 235 4.29 -9.30 -23.04
N GLN A 236 3.24 -9.38 -22.22
CA GLN A 236 2.16 -8.39 -22.09
C GLN A 236 2.68 -7.00 -21.65
N LEU A 237 3.85 -6.99 -21.01
CA LEU A 237 4.46 -5.82 -20.39
C LEU A 237 5.58 -5.21 -21.27
N THR A 238 5.78 -5.72 -22.49
CA THR A 238 6.96 -5.40 -23.32
C THR A 238 6.98 -4.01 -23.94
N ARG A 239 5.85 -3.50 -24.45
CA ARG A 239 5.82 -2.19 -25.15
C ARG A 239 5.73 -0.98 -24.21
N ARG A 240 6.06 -1.21 -22.93
CA ARG A 240 6.30 -0.20 -21.90
C ARG A 240 7.57 -0.53 -21.10
N SER A 241 8.32 0.49 -20.72
CA SER A 241 9.48 0.34 -19.82
C SER A 241 9.06 0.62 -18.37
N GLN A 242 10.01 1.04 -17.54
CA GLN A 242 9.83 1.55 -16.18
C GLN A 242 10.89 2.65 -15.93
N PRO A 243 10.87 3.38 -14.80
CA PRO A 243 11.85 4.43 -14.51
C PRO A 243 13.30 3.93 -14.70
N PRO A 244 14.11 4.54 -15.60
CA PRO A 244 15.27 3.87 -16.17
C PRO A 244 16.50 3.87 -15.26
N LEU A 245 16.56 2.90 -14.34
CA LEU A 245 17.57 2.80 -13.29
C LEU A 245 18.74 1.86 -13.61
N PHE A 246 18.84 1.27 -14.80
CA PHE A 246 19.96 0.39 -15.19
C PHE A 246 21.33 1.07 -15.07
N GLY A 247 21.45 2.32 -15.54
CA GLY A 247 22.66 3.13 -15.34
C GLY A 247 22.98 3.39 -13.86
N HIS A 248 21.95 3.47 -12.99
CA HIS A 248 22.10 3.62 -11.54
C HIS A 248 22.55 2.31 -10.88
N MET A 249 22.03 1.15 -11.31
CA MET A 249 22.46 -0.17 -10.83
C MET A 249 23.94 -0.42 -11.13
N ILE A 250 24.36 -0.13 -12.37
CA ILE A 250 25.77 -0.22 -12.79
C ILE A 250 26.63 0.74 -11.96
N TRP A 251 26.20 1.98 -11.76
CA TRP A 251 26.93 2.96 -10.95
C TRP A 251 27.13 2.50 -9.50
N GLU A 252 26.07 2.07 -8.81
CA GLU A 252 26.17 1.64 -7.41
C GLU A 252 26.99 0.34 -7.27
N TYR A 253 26.90 -0.60 -8.22
CA TYR A 253 27.81 -1.76 -8.28
C TYR A 253 29.28 -1.34 -8.40
N THR A 254 29.57 -0.41 -9.32
CA THR A 254 30.91 0.08 -9.61
C THR A 254 31.51 0.84 -8.42
N LYS A 255 30.70 1.68 -7.79
CA LYS A 255 31.03 2.43 -6.56
C LYS A 255 31.37 1.50 -5.40
N SER A 256 30.64 0.40 -5.26
CA SER A 256 30.79 -0.59 -4.18
C SER A 256 31.99 -1.52 -4.40
N THR A 257 32.16 -2.05 -5.62
CA THR A 257 33.16 -3.09 -5.92
C THR A 257 34.46 -2.55 -6.52
N ARG A 258 34.46 -1.32 -7.04
CA ARG A 258 35.50 -0.73 -7.90
C ARG A 258 35.79 -1.50 -9.20
N LYS A 259 34.91 -2.44 -9.58
CA LYS A 259 34.96 -3.16 -10.85
C LYS A 259 34.14 -2.41 -11.91
N TYR A 260 34.80 -1.99 -12.99
CA TYR A 260 34.17 -1.44 -14.19
C TYR A 260 34.16 -2.50 -15.30
N ASN A 261 33.15 -2.48 -16.17
CA ASN A 261 33.16 -3.28 -17.40
C ASN A 261 32.84 -2.41 -18.64
N ALA A 262 33.74 -2.42 -19.63
CA ALA A 262 33.56 -1.69 -20.88
C ALA A 262 32.38 -2.22 -21.71
N GLU A 263 31.98 -3.48 -21.51
CA GLU A 263 30.84 -4.09 -22.21
C GLU A 263 29.48 -3.48 -21.82
N TRP A 264 29.37 -2.81 -20.67
CA TRP A 264 28.13 -2.17 -20.24
C TRP A 264 27.89 -0.81 -20.91
N LEU A 265 28.96 -0.09 -21.32
CA LEU A 265 28.86 1.19 -22.04
C LEU A 265 27.87 1.17 -23.22
N PRO A 266 27.97 0.23 -24.19
CA PRO A 266 27.04 0.20 -25.32
C PRO A 266 25.59 -0.08 -24.91
N ARG A 267 25.34 -0.84 -23.83
CA ARG A 267 23.98 -1.07 -23.32
C ARG A 267 23.42 0.16 -22.62
N MET A 268 24.19 0.76 -21.70
CA MET A 268 23.80 2.03 -21.05
C MET A 268 23.48 3.12 -22.08
N LYS A 269 24.30 3.22 -23.14
CA LYS A 269 24.06 4.12 -24.28
C LYS A 269 22.77 3.76 -25.03
N LYS A 270 22.58 2.49 -25.41
CA LYS A 270 21.44 2.04 -26.22
C LYS A 270 20.09 2.27 -25.53
N GLU A 271 20.01 2.04 -24.22
CA GLU A 271 18.79 2.35 -23.47
C GLU A 271 18.54 3.87 -23.40
N VAL A 272 19.56 4.67 -23.10
CA VAL A 272 19.43 6.14 -23.09
C VAL A 272 18.98 6.66 -24.47
N GLU A 273 19.49 6.09 -25.57
CA GLU A 273 19.04 6.39 -26.93
C GLU A 273 17.58 5.95 -27.21
N PHE A 274 17.06 4.92 -26.54
CA PHE A 274 15.63 4.61 -26.58
C PHE A 274 14.78 5.70 -25.92
N TRP A 275 15.19 6.24 -24.76
CA TRP A 275 14.47 7.34 -24.12
C TRP A 275 14.57 8.63 -24.95
N GLU A 276 15.77 8.99 -25.44
CA GLU A 276 15.99 10.14 -26.34
C GLU A 276 15.13 10.06 -27.61
N LYS A 277 15.00 8.87 -28.21
CA LYS A 277 14.23 8.69 -29.45
C LYS A 277 12.71 8.67 -29.23
N ASN A 278 12.24 8.05 -28.14
CA ASN A 278 10.82 7.68 -28.02
C ASN A 278 10.07 8.36 -26.85
N ARG A 279 10.75 9.15 -26.02
CA ARG A 279 10.19 9.76 -24.80
C ARG A 279 10.52 11.25 -24.62
N THR A 280 11.35 11.84 -25.50
CA THR A 280 11.62 13.28 -25.51
C THR A 280 10.48 14.09 -26.11
N ILE A 281 10.25 15.28 -25.54
CA ILE A 281 9.44 16.37 -26.08
C ILE A 281 10.26 17.67 -26.06
N SER A 282 9.78 18.70 -26.76
CA SER A 282 10.32 20.07 -26.65
C SER A 282 9.34 20.98 -25.90
N ILE A 283 9.85 21.76 -24.95
CA ILE A 283 9.12 22.74 -24.15
C ILE A 283 9.91 24.07 -24.12
N GLY A 284 9.40 25.06 -24.86
CA GLY A 284 10.17 26.27 -25.17
C GLY A 284 11.46 25.92 -25.92
N ASN A 285 12.61 26.31 -25.36
CA ASN A 285 13.93 26.00 -25.92
C ASN A 285 14.53 24.68 -25.37
N TYR A 286 13.86 24.01 -24.44
CA TYR A 286 14.39 22.83 -23.75
C TYR A 286 13.81 21.54 -24.31
N ASN A 287 14.63 20.48 -24.33
CA ASN A 287 14.17 19.11 -24.56
C ASN A 287 14.10 18.37 -23.21
N MET A 288 12.94 17.78 -22.92
CA MET A 288 12.62 17.10 -21.66
C MET A 288 11.89 15.79 -21.91
N PHE A 289 11.71 14.98 -20.88
CA PHE A 289 11.20 13.61 -20.99
C PHE A 289 9.81 13.44 -20.37
N VAL A 290 8.99 12.57 -20.97
CA VAL A 290 7.67 12.15 -20.49
C VAL A 290 7.57 10.62 -20.50
N TYR A 291 6.78 10.04 -19.58
CA TYR A 291 6.36 8.64 -19.71
C TYR A 291 5.28 8.57 -20.79
N LYS A 292 5.48 7.77 -21.84
CA LYS A 292 4.62 7.77 -23.03
C LYS A 292 4.79 6.48 -23.81
N THR A 293 3.99 5.49 -23.45
CA THR A 293 4.03 4.18 -24.10
C THR A 293 3.54 4.24 -25.55
N ALA A 294 3.97 3.27 -26.36
CA ALA A 294 3.57 3.19 -27.77
C ALA A 294 2.16 2.64 -27.94
N THR A 295 1.77 1.71 -27.07
CA THR A 295 0.44 1.08 -27.03
C THR A 295 -0.69 2.08 -26.79
N ASN A 296 -1.85 1.84 -27.41
CA ASN A 296 -3.09 2.52 -27.12
C ASN A 296 -4.27 1.55 -26.92
N CYS A 297 -3.97 0.30 -26.55
CA CYS A 297 -4.95 -0.73 -26.19
C CYS A 297 -5.04 -0.93 -24.66
N PRO A 298 -6.14 -1.50 -24.13
CA PRO A 298 -6.24 -1.95 -22.73
C PRO A 298 -5.09 -2.88 -22.32
N ARG A 299 -4.62 -2.77 -21.07
CA ARG A 299 -3.61 -3.67 -20.49
C ARG A 299 -4.13 -5.11 -20.39
N PRO A 300 -3.43 -6.16 -20.90
CA PRO A 300 -3.95 -7.53 -20.85
C PRO A 300 -4.14 -8.06 -19.42
N GLU A 301 -3.29 -7.62 -18.50
CA GLU A 301 -3.30 -7.99 -17.08
C GLU A 301 -4.45 -7.36 -16.27
N ASN A 302 -5.16 -6.36 -16.84
CA ASN A 302 -6.39 -5.80 -16.26
C ASN A 302 -7.44 -5.41 -17.32
N PHE A 303 -7.55 -6.23 -18.38
CA PHE A 303 -8.19 -5.85 -19.64
C PHE A 303 -9.60 -5.29 -19.49
N LEU A 304 -10.46 -5.92 -18.68
CA LEU A 304 -11.87 -5.55 -18.60
C LEU A 304 -12.08 -4.23 -17.83
N ALA A 305 -11.25 -3.93 -16.83
CA ALA A 305 -11.31 -2.66 -16.11
C ALA A 305 -10.86 -1.51 -17.01
N ASP A 306 -9.70 -1.66 -17.65
CA ASP A 306 -9.17 -0.71 -18.63
C ASP A 306 -10.16 -0.47 -19.77
N TYR A 307 -10.68 -1.54 -20.38
CA TYR A 307 -11.64 -1.46 -21.47
C TYR A 307 -12.87 -0.64 -21.08
N ASN A 308 -13.51 -0.97 -19.95
CA ASN A 308 -14.70 -0.28 -19.46
C ASN A 308 -14.42 1.20 -19.12
N LEU A 309 -13.26 1.51 -18.54
CA LEU A 309 -12.85 2.88 -18.26
C LEU A 309 -12.65 3.69 -19.54
N GLY A 310 -11.99 3.11 -20.56
CA GLY A 310 -11.77 3.77 -21.84
C GLY A 310 -13.07 4.01 -22.63
N ILE A 311 -13.93 3.00 -22.78
CA ILE A 311 -15.16 3.11 -23.61
C ILE A 311 -16.23 4.05 -23.02
N GLN A 312 -16.07 4.51 -21.79
CA GLN A 312 -16.91 5.56 -21.19
C GLN A 312 -16.51 6.98 -21.65
N THR A 313 -15.37 7.13 -22.34
CA THR A 313 -14.83 8.41 -22.80
C THR A 313 -14.95 8.60 -24.32
N SER A 314 -14.76 9.83 -24.79
CA SER A 314 -14.79 10.19 -26.21
C SER A 314 -13.51 9.83 -26.99
N ASP A 315 -12.40 9.55 -26.30
CA ASP A 315 -11.15 9.04 -26.89
C ASP A 315 -10.56 7.90 -26.02
N PRO A 316 -11.11 6.68 -26.13
CA PRO A 316 -10.64 5.53 -25.37
C PRO A 316 -9.16 5.23 -25.58
N ALA A 317 -8.64 5.47 -26.78
CA ALA A 317 -7.26 5.16 -27.15
C ALA A 317 -6.25 6.08 -26.46
N THR A 318 -6.57 7.37 -26.24
CA THR A 318 -5.75 8.23 -25.39
C THR A 318 -5.79 7.79 -23.93
N VAL A 319 -6.96 7.43 -23.38
CA VAL A 319 -7.09 6.97 -22.00
C VAL A 319 -6.28 5.69 -21.74
N TRP A 320 -6.39 4.68 -22.62
CA TRP A 320 -5.59 3.44 -22.54
C TRP A 320 -4.08 3.68 -22.62
N ARG A 321 -3.66 4.64 -23.44
CA ARG A 321 -2.25 5.04 -23.54
C ARG A 321 -1.75 5.81 -22.31
N SER A 322 -2.58 6.64 -21.69
CA SER A 322 -2.29 7.28 -20.40
C SER A 322 -2.17 6.25 -19.28
N ILE A 323 -3.10 5.30 -19.18
CA ILE A 323 -3.09 4.18 -18.24
C ILE A 323 -1.78 3.40 -18.35
N SER A 324 -1.43 2.96 -19.55
CA SER A 324 -0.18 2.24 -19.81
C SER A 324 1.08 3.10 -19.52
N SER A 325 0.99 4.42 -19.70
CA SER A 325 2.08 5.35 -19.38
C SER A 325 2.23 5.62 -17.87
N ALA A 326 1.17 5.49 -17.07
CA ALA A 326 1.28 5.46 -15.60
C ALA A 326 1.93 4.14 -15.12
N CYS A 327 1.66 3.02 -15.79
CA CYS A 327 2.41 1.78 -15.54
C CYS A 327 3.88 1.86 -16.00
N GLU A 328 4.22 2.75 -16.94
CA GLU A 328 5.61 3.05 -17.32
C GLU A 328 6.31 4.01 -16.35
N SER A 329 5.56 4.83 -15.60
CA SER A 329 6.12 5.63 -14.50
C SER A 329 6.32 4.83 -13.20
N GLY A 330 5.71 3.64 -13.10
CA GLY A 330 5.66 2.84 -11.89
C GLY A 330 4.70 3.39 -10.82
N TRP A 331 3.96 4.46 -11.12
CA TRP A 331 2.99 5.10 -10.22
C TRP A 331 1.56 4.84 -10.71
N ASP A 332 1.23 3.58 -10.98
CA ASP A 332 -0.10 3.10 -11.36
C ASP A 332 -0.95 2.75 -10.11
N PHE A 333 -1.90 3.57 -9.68
CA PHE A 333 -2.19 4.95 -10.10
C PHE A 333 -1.99 5.95 -8.97
N SER A 334 -1.95 7.23 -9.35
CA SER A 334 -1.82 8.39 -8.47
C SER A 334 -2.64 9.56 -9.02
N SER A 335 -3.16 10.39 -8.12
CA SER A 335 -3.72 11.72 -8.44
C SER A 335 -2.75 12.60 -9.22
N ARG A 336 -1.42 12.35 -9.10
CA ARG A 336 -0.33 12.96 -9.86
C ARG A 336 -0.56 13.02 -11.37
N TRP A 337 -1.32 12.06 -11.91
CA TRP A 337 -1.55 11.88 -13.35
C TRP A 337 -2.96 12.32 -13.82
N MET A 338 -3.76 12.92 -12.96
CA MET A 338 -5.20 13.17 -13.12
C MET A 338 -5.51 14.67 -13.13
N HIS A 339 -6.67 15.08 -13.65
CA HIS A 339 -7.05 16.49 -13.62
C HIS A 339 -7.48 16.94 -12.21
N HIS A 340 -6.97 18.08 -11.76
CA HIS A 340 -7.18 18.62 -10.41
C HIS A 340 -8.36 19.60 -10.28
N ASP A 341 -9.23 19.68 -11.29
CA ASP A 341 -10.29 20.70 -11.35
C ASP A 341 -11.59 20.29 -10.63
N ASN A 342 -11.61 19.12 -9.97
CA ASN A 342 -12.66 18.69 -9.03
C ASN A 342 -12.04 17.99 -7.79
N SER A 343 -12.76 17.98 -6.67
CA SER A 343 -12.26 17.58 -5.34
C SER A 343 -12.18 16.06 -5.09
N SER A 344 -11.81 15.28 -6.10
CA SER A 344 -11.57 13.83 -6.01
C SER A 344 -10.81 13.36 -7.26
N ALA A 345 -9.72 12.62 -7.05
CA ALA A 345 -8.92 12.06 -8.14
C ALA A 345 -9.72 11.03 -8.97
N ASP A 346 -9.90 11.30 -10.27
CA ASP A 346 -10.65 10.44 -11.21
C ASP A 346 -9.73 9.78 -12.25
N LEU A 347 -9.77 8.44 -12.27
CA LEU A 347 -9.05 7.59 -13.24
C LEU A 347 -9.44 7.88 -14.70
N SER A 348 -10.65 8.35 -15.00
CA SER A 348 -11.04 8.67 -16.38
C SER A 348 -10.27 9.89 -16.93
N SER A 349 -9.74 10.73 -16.04
CA SER A 349 -8.97 11.94 -16.36
C SER A 349 -7.46 11.72 -16.52
N LEU A 350 -7.00 10.45 -16.57
CA LEU A 350 -5.58 10.12 -16.72
C LEU A 350 -4.97 10.69 -18.01
N HIS A 351 -3.93 11.50 -17.86
CA HIS A 351 -3.21 12.15 -18.97
C HIS A 351 -1.69 12.13 -18.80
N THR A 352 -1.15 11.06 -18.22
CA THR A 352 0.30 10.85 -17.95
C THR A 352 1.20 11.16 -19.14
N ASP A 353 0.76 10.84 -20.37
CA ASP A 353 1.51 11.10 -21.61
C ASP A 353 1.68 12.60 -21.95
N LYS A 354 1.01 13.47 -21.19
CA LYS A 354 1.03 14.94 -21.29
C LYS A 354 1.68 15.62 -20.09
N ILE A 355 2.31 14.88 -19.18
CA ILE A 355 2.93 15.43 -17.97
C ILE A 355 4.45 15.25 -18.07
N VAL A 356 5.21 16.34 -17.87
CA VAL A 356 6.68 16.35 -17.77
C VAL A 356 7.06 16.09 -16.32
N PRO A 357 7.53 14.89 -15.95
CA PRO A 357 7.60 14.50 -14.55
C PRO A 357 9.02 14.65 -13.99
N VAL A 358 9.12 15.16 -12.75
CA VAL A 358 10.40 15.55 -12.12
C VAL A 358 11.33 14.35 -11.98
N ASP A 359 10.82 13.23 -11.51
CA ASP A 359 11.57 11.98 -11.30
C ASP A 359 12.22 11.44 -12.58
N LEU A 360 11.48 11.32 -13.69
CA LEU A 360 12.04 10.82 -14.95
C LEU A 360 13.21 11.68 -15.44
N ASN A 361 13.06 13.01 -15.37
CA ASN A 361 14.07 13.94 -15.84
C ASN A 361 15.31 13.92 -14.93
N VAL A 362 15.15 13.78 -13.61
CA VAL A 362 16.26 13.57 -12.66
C VAL A 362 17.00 12.25 -12.90
N ILE A 363 16.27 11.17 -13.19
CA ILE A 363 16.86 9.86 -13.49
C ILE A 363 17.67 9.93 -14.79
N ILE A 364 17.12 10.50 -15.87
CA ILE A 364 17.83 10.58 -17.15
C ILE A 364 19.04 11.53 -17.06
N ALA A 365 18.96 12.64 -16.32
CA ALA A 365 20.12 13.48 -16.04
C ALA A 365 21.24 12.69 -15.34
N ASN A 366 20.90 11.89 -14.33
CA ASN A 366 21.88 11.04 -13.66
C ASN A 366 22.43 9.93 -14.57
N ASN A 367 21.64 9.35 -15.48
CA ASN A 367 22.14 8.38 -16.46
C ASN A 367 23.16 9.01 -17.44
N TYR A 368 22.96 10.25 -17.88
CA TYR A 368 23.98 10.98 -18.65
C TYR A 368 25.27 11.18 -17.84
N ARG A 369 25.15 11.58 -16.57
CA ARG A 369 26.29 11.76 -15.65
C ARG A 369 27.05 10.46 -15.42
N TYR A 370 26.37 9.32 -15.29
CA TYR A 370 26.99 8.00 -15.15
C TYR A 370 27.67 7.54 -16.44
N LEU A 371 27.05 7.75 -17.60
CA LEU A 371 27.68 7.49 -18.91
C LEU A 371 28.97 8.29 -19.08
N ALA A 372 28.95 9.59 -18.81
CA ALA A 372 30.15 10.44 -18.89
C ALA A 372 31.27 9.93 -17.98
N ALA A 373 30.99 9.66 -16.71
CA ALA A 373 31.97 9.13 -15.75
C ALA A 373 32.51 7.73 -16.14
N TYR A 374 31.71 6.92 -16.84
CA TYR A 374 32.15 5.64 -17.40
C TYR A 374 33.06 5.82 -18.62
N TYR A 375 32.73 6.75 -19.53
CA TYR A 375 33.59 7.09 -20.67
C TYR A 375 34.92 7.69 -20.21
N ASP A 376 34.91 8.57 -19.20
CA ASP A 376 36.12 9.12 -18.56
C ASP A 376 37.06 8.02 -18.05
N TYR A 377 36.51 7.03 -17.33
CA TYR A 377 37.29 5.91 -16.78
C TYR A 377 38.01 5.10 -17.87
N PHE A 378 37.39 4.94 -19.03
CA PHE A 378 37.98 4.24 -20.19
C PHE A 378 38.73 5.18 -21.15
N GLY A 379 39.02 6.43 -20.76
CA GLY A 379 39.81 7.40 -21.55
C GLY A 379 39.10 7.96 -22.79
N ARG A 380 37.78 7.81 -22.88
CA ARG A 380 36.93 8.21 -24.01
C ARG A 380 36.35 9.60 -23.78
N PHE A 381 37.25 10.59 -23.75
CA PHE A 381 36.92 11.94 -23.28
C PHE A 381 35.97 12.71 -24.21
N ASP A 382 36.00 12.44 -25.53
CA ASP A 382 35.11 13.08 -26.50
C ASP A 382 33.65 12.63 -26.29
N GLU A 383 33.43 11.33 -26.09
CA GLU A 383 32.10 10.79 -25.76
C GLU A 383 31.65 11.20 -24.37
N SER A 384 32.57 11.30 -23.40
CA SER A 384 32.28 11.88 -22.08
C SER A 384 31.76 13.31 -22.19
N ALA A 385 32.42 14.16 -22.99
CA ALA A 385 32.00 15.55 -23.19
C ALA A 385 30.57 15.66 -23.75
N ILE A 386 30.19 14.81 -24.71
CA ILE A 386 28.81 14.75 -25.24
C ILE A 386 27.79 14.45 -24.12
N TYR A 387 28.09 13.50 -23.23
CA TYR A 387 27.17 13.16 -22.14
C TYR A 387 27.19 14.18 -20.98
N ARG A 388 28.30 14.90 -20.76
CA ARG A 388 28.32 16.07 -19.86
C ARG A 388 27.45 17.21 -20.39
N GLU A 389 27.56 17.54 -21.68
CA GLU A 389 26.72 18.58 -22.31
C GLU A 389 25.22 18.22 -22.23
N LYS A 390 24.87 16.94 -22.44
CA LYS A 390 23.50 16.44 -22.24
C LYS A 390 23.03 16.55 -20.79
N PHE A 391 23.87 16.23 -19.81
CA PHE A 391 23.60 16.39 -18.38
C PHE A 391 23.37 17.87 -18.00
N GLU A 392 24.23 18.76 -18.46
CA GLU A 392 24.16 20.20 -18.19
C GLU A 392 22.86 20.80 -18.75
N LYS A 393 22.54 20.56 -20.03
CA LYS A 393 21.32 21.05 -20.68
C LYS A 393 20.03 20.51 -20.03
N LEU A 394 20.00 19.24 -19.63
CA LEU A 394 18.82 18.69 -18.95
C LEU A 394 18.68 19.23 -17.52
N SER A 395 19.80 19.47 -16.83
CA SER A 395 19.81 20.10 -15.50
C SER A 395 19.33 21.56 -15.56
N GLU A 396 19.75 22.32 -16.57
CA GLU A 396 19.23 23.66 -16.84
C GLU A 396 17.72 23.64 -17.12
N ALA A 397 17.24 22.68 -17.92
CA ALA A 397 15.82 22.49 -18.20
C ALA A 397 15.00 22.18 -16.92
N ILE A 398 15.46 21.26 -16.07
CA ILE A 398 14.81 20.95 -14.77
C ILE A 398 14.77 22.19 -13.87
N GLY A 399 15.89 22.92 -13.80
CA GLY A 399 16.02 24.17 -13.03
C GLY A 399 15.21 25.35 -13.57
N SER A 400 14.73 25.29 -14.83
CA SER A 400 13.98 26.36 -15.49
C SER A 400 12.48 26.08 -15.63
N VAL A 401 12.11 24.83 -15.93
CA VAL A 401 10.73 24.44 -16.28
C VAL A 401 9.98 23.92 -15.04
N LEU A 402 10.64 23.06 -14.26
CA LEU A 402 10.00 22.33 -13.16
C LEU A 402 10.17 23.05 -11.80
N TRP A 403 11.24 23.84 -11.63
CA TRP A 403 11.46 24.64 -10.42
C TRP A 403 10.36 25.69 -10.23
N ASP A 404 9.80 25.80 -9.03
CA ASP A 404 8.95 26.93 -8.64
C ASP A 404 9.57 27.81 -7.56
N GLU A 405 9.83 29.05 -7.92
CA GLU A 405 10.54 30.03 -7.10
C GLU A 405 9.70 30.54 -5.91
N GLN A 406 8.36 30.49 -6.00
CA GLN A 406 7.48 30.90 -4.91
C GLN A 406 7.30 29.77 -3.89
N GLN A 407 7.12 28.54 -4.35
CA GLN A 407 6.96 27.38 -3.47
C GLN A 407 8.28 26.87 -2.90
N GLY A 408 9.39 27.02 -3.63
CA GLY A 408 10.73 26.59 -3.20
C GLY A 408 11.04 25.11 -3.46
N ALA A 409 10.37 24.48 -4.43
CA ALA A 409 10.57 23.08 -4.82
C ALA A 409 10.36 22.88 -6.33
N TRP A 410 10.56 21.65 -6.83
CA TRP A 410 10.24 21.28 -8.22
C TRP A 410 8.88 20.58 -8.29
N PHE A 411 8.20 20.71 -9.42
CA PHE A 411 6.86 20.18 -9.64
C PHE A 411 6.71 19.68 -11.08
N ASP A 412 5.90 18.65 -11.29
CA ASP A 412 5.60 18.16 -12.64
C ASP A 412 4.87 19.23 -13.45
N TYR A 413 5.14 19.32 -14.76
CA TYR A 413 4.50 20.30 -15.65
C TYR A 413 3.46 19.63 -16.57
N ASP A 414 2.20 20.04 -16.46
CA ASP A 414 1.08 19.60 -17.29
C ASP A 414 1.07 20.39 -18.62
N LEU A 415 1.22 19.69 -19.75
CA LEU A 415 1.24 20.27 -21.09
C LEU A 415 -0.15 20.67 -21.62
N LEU A 416 -1.22 20.10 -21.07
CA LEU A 416 -2.61 20.44 -21.41
C LEU A 416 -3.03 21.73 -20.70
N ALA A 417 -2.94 21.75 -19.36
CA ALA A 417 -3.29 22.95 -18.58
C ALA A 417 -2.18 24.00 -18.52
N LYS A 418 -0.97 23.69 -19.03
CA LYS A 418 0.19 24.59 -19.15
C LYS A 418 0.64 25.20 -17.82
N ARG A 419 0.45 24.45 -16.74
CA ARG A 419 0.75 24.82 -15.34
C ARG A 419 1.50 23.69 -14.65
N LYS A 420 2.18 24.02 -13.55
CA LYS A 420 2.76 23.01 -12.66
C LYS A 420 1.68 22.39 -11.78
N ASN A 421 1.82 21.10 -11.46
CA ASN A 421 1.03 20.44 -10.44
C ASN A 421 1.62 20.78 -9.06
N LEU A 422 1.06 21.77 -8.36
CA LEU A 422 1.62 22.29 -7.10
C LEU A 422 1.33 21.43 -5.85
N ASN A 423 0.68 20.27 -6.01
CA ASN A 423 0.52 19.30 -4.93
C ASN A 423 1.89 18.76 -4.47
N PHE A 424 1.96 18.28 -3.23
CA PHE A 424 3.15 17.59 -2.76
C PHE A 424 3.17 16.16 -3.33
N TYR A 425 4.29 15.80 -3.94
CA TYR A 425 4.71 14.41 -4.16
C TYR A 425 6.19 14.28 -3.76
N PRO A 426 6.66 13.13 -3.25
CA PRO A 426 8.07 12.87 -2.96
C PRO A 426 9.05 13.25 -4.07
N SER A 427 8.64 13.10 -5.34
CA SER A 427 9.41 13.48 -6.53
C SER A 427 9.81 14.97 -6.57
N ASN A 428 9.04 15.85 -5.92
CA ASN A 428 9.29 17.29 -5.84
C ASN A 428 10.63 17.65 -5.19
N LEU A 429 11.26 16.69 -4.50
CA LEU A 429 12.51 16.83 -3.74
C LEU A 429 13.71 16.19 -4.46
N TYR A 430 13.48 15.28 -5.40
CA TYR A 430 14.51 14.46 -6.06
C TYR A 430 15.62 15.24 -6.78
N PRO A 431 15.38 16.44 -7.35
CA PRO A 431 16.45 17.20 -8.01
C PRO A 431 17.59 17.62 -7.07
N LEU A 432 17.45 17.58 -5.74
CA LEU A 432 18.59 17.74 -4.83
C LEU A 432 19.68 16.65 -5.01
N MET A 433 19.36 15.51 -5.64
CA MET A 433 20.34 14.47 -6.01
C MET A 433 21.14 14.81 -7.29
N ILE A 434 20.88 15.96 -7.93
CA ILE A 434 21.67 16.47 -9.06
C ILE A 434 22.83 17.34 -8.51
N PRO A 435 24.10 17.06 -8.84
CA PRO A 435 25.21 17.93 -8.46
C PRO A 435 25.03 19.37 -8.96
N GLY A 436 25.21 20.36 -8.08
CA GLY A 436 24.95 21.77 -8.37
C GLY A 436 23.52 22.22 -8.01
N PHE A 437 22.68 21.36 -7.43
CA PHE A 437 21.34 21.69 -6.94
C PHE A 437 21.28 21.85 -5.41
N GLU A 438 22.35 21.50 -4.69
CA GLU A 438 22.50 21.81 -3.25
C GLU A 438 22.39 23.32 -2.96
N LYS A 439 22.59 24.19 -3.96
CA LYS A 439 22.30 25.64 -3.90
C LYS A 439 20.83 26.00 -3.59
N TYR A 440 19.87 25.11 -3.85
CA TYR A 440 18.45 25.32 -3.58
C TYR A 440 18.04 24.93 -2.14
N SER A 441 18.94 24.30 -1.36
CA SER A 441 18.62 23.64 -0.08
C SER A 441 17.82 24.51 0.90
N SER A 442 18.13 25.80 1.05
CA SER A 442 17.44 26.69 1.98
C SER A 442 15.98 26.99 1.59
N LYS A 443 15.65 26.93 0.29
CA LYS A 443 14.27 27.06 -0.20
C LYS A 443 13.51 25.75 -0.07
N VAL A 444 14.15 24.63 -0.39
CA VAL A 444 13.55 23.29 -0.21
C VAL A 444 13.31 23.00 1.27
N GLU A 445 14.19 23.46 2.17
CA GLU A 445 13.95 23.44 3.62
C GLU A 445 12.67 24.19 4.00
N ASN A 446 12.48 25.41 3.50
CA ASN A 446 11.27 26.20 3.76
C ASN A 446 10.01 25.53 3.18
N TYR A 447 10.10 24.89 2.01
CA TYR A 447 8.99 24.11 1.45
C TYR A 447 8.64 22.90 2.34
N VAL A 448 9.65 22.09 2.67
CA VAL A 448 9.52 20.86 3.49
C VAL A 448 8.96 21.17 4.88
N ARG A 449 9.34 22.30 5.49
CA ARG A 449 8.80 22.77 6.77
C ARG A 449 7.32 23.17 6.75
N ASN A 450 6.77 23.51 5.58
CA ASN A 450 5.43 24.09 5.44
C ASN A 450 4.43 23.19 4.69
N CYS A 451 4.89 22.22 3.90
CA CYS A 451 4.02 21.34 3.10
C CYS A 451 3.32 20.20 3.87
N GLY A 452 3.58 20.05 5.17
CA GLY A 452 2.99 19.02 6.03
C GLY A 452 3.51 17.58 5.81
N ALA A 453 4.39 17.37 4.82
CA ALA A 453 4.88 16.03 4.46
C ALA A 453 5.73 15.33 5.53
N LEU A 454 6.19 16.06 6.56
CA LEU A 454 6.94 15.53 7.71
C LEU A 454 6.08 15.29 8.96
N ASP A 455 4.78 15.59 8.93
CA ASP A 455 3.89 15.47 10.10
C ASP A 455 3.43 14.02 10.37
N PHE A 456 3.92 13.07 9.57
CA PHE A 456 3.46 11.68 9.51
C PHE A 456 4.46 10.72 10.14
N HIS A 457 3.99 9.91 11.09
CA HIS A 457 4.83 9.03 11.91
C HIS A 457 5.30 7.77 11.19
N GLY A 458 4.49 7.21 10.28
CA GLY A 458 4.86 6.03 9.47
C GLY A 458 5.85 6.35 8.34
N GLY A 459 6.16 7.64 8.14
CA GLY A 459 7.00 8.18 7.07
C GLY A 459 6.23 9.09 6.11
N ILE A 460 6.98 9.81 5.28
CA ILE A 460 6.50 10.73 4.23
C ILE A 460 5.45 10.07 3.31
N PRO A 461 4.21 10.59 3.20
CA PRO A 461 3.19 10.01 2.31
C PRO A 461 3.48 10.26 0.82
N SER A 462 2.86 9.48 -0.05
CA SER A 462 3.07 9.56 -1.50
C SER A 462 2.46 10.80 -2.17
N SER A 463 1.47 11.43 -1.56
CA SER A 463 0.92 12.70 -2.01
C SER A 463 0.30 13.51 -0.87
N LEU A 464 0.16 14.83 -1.06
CA LEU A 464 -0.79 15.70 -0.34
C LEU A 464 -1.34 16.74 -1.33
N PRO A 465 -2.66 17.07 -1.32
CA PRO A 465 -3.69 16.67 -0.37
C PRO A 465 -4.29 15.27 -0.61
N ALA A 466 -5.04 14.79 0.39
CA ALA A 466 -5.44 13.39 0.55
C ALA A 466 -6.71 12.92 -0.21
N GLN A 467 -7.06 13.52 -1.36
CA GLN A 467 -8.35 13.29 -2.03
C GLN A 467 -8.29 12.20 -3.13
N SER A 468 -7.83 11.00 -2.76
CA SER A 468 -7.68 9.85 -3.66
C SER A 468 -7.90 8.52 -2.94
N THR A 469 -8.25 7.48 -3.69
CA THR A 469 -8.28 6.06 -3.26
C THR A 469 -7.20 5.21 -3.97
N GLN A 470 -6.35 5.85 -4.77
CA GLN A 470 -5.31 5.19 -5.55
C GLN A 470 -4.09 4.85 -4.68
N GLN A 471 -3.27 3.90 -5.15
CA GLN A 471 -2.23 3.34 -4.29
C GLN A 471 -0.98 4.22 -4.17
N TRP A 472 -0.65 5.04 -5.18
CA TRP A 472 0.46 6.00 -5.13
C TRP A 472 -0.02 7.39 -4.67
N ASP A 473 -0.85 7.42 -3.63
CA ASP A 473 -1.38 8.61 -2.95
C ASP A 473 -1.37 8.43 -1.43
N PHE A 474 -1.69 9.50 -0.68
CA PHE A 474 -2.06 9.41 0.73
C PHE A 474 -3.12 8.32 1.00
N PRO A 475 -3.02 7.51 2.08
CA PRO A 475 -2.03 7.57 3.16
C PRO A 475 -0.77 6.74 2.89
N ASN A 476 -0.55 6.23 1.68
CA ASN A 476 0.46 5.20 1.46
C ASN A 476 1.90 5.75 1.43
N VAL A 477 2.77 4.99 2.08
CA VAL A 477 4.23 5.07 2.07
C VAL A 477 4.78 3.93 1.21
N TRP A 478 5.68 4.24 0.28
CA TRP A 478 6.42 3.26 -0.50
C TRP A 478 7.91 3.38 -0.23
N ALA A 479 8.60 2.25 -0.06
CA ALA A 479 10.03 2.23 0.25
C ALA A 479 10.91 2.96 -0.80
N PRO A 480 10.64 2.86 -2.12
CA PRO A 480 11.23 3.72 -3.16
C PRO A 480 11.20 5.22 -2.83
N ASN A 481 10.02 5.72 -2.45
CA ASN A 481 9.80 7.16 -2.22
C ASN A 481 10.56 7.64 -0.97
N GLN A 482 10.54 6.85 0.12
CA GLN A 482 11.34 7.17 1.32
C GLN A 482 12.83 7.19 1.00
N HIS A 483 13.32 6.18 0.28
CA HIS A 483 14.74 6.06 -0.07
C HIS A 483 15.23 7.24 -0.88
N PHE A 484 14.49 7.67 -1.91
CA PHE A 484 14.87 8.83 -2.71
C PHE A 484 14.73 10.17 -1.97
N VAL A 485 13.72 10.38 -1.10
CA VAL A 485 13.65 11.63 -0.31
C VAL A 485 14.78 11.70 0.72
N VAL A 486 15.08 10.61 1.43
CA VAL A 486 16.22 10.55 2.37
C VAL A 486 17.53 10.87 1.64
N ASN A 487 17.78 10.29 0.46
CA ASN A 487 18.98 10.59 -0.33
C ASN A 487 18.99 12.04 -0.88
N SER A 488 17.83 12.60 -1.21
CA SER A 488 17.69 14.01 -1.62
C SER A 488 18.07 14.97 -0.48
N PHE A 489 17.59 14.70 0.73
CA PHE A 489 17.93 15.46 1.93
C PHE A 489 19.40 15.31 2.34
N LEU A 490 19.99 14.11 2.22
CA LEU A 490 21.42 13.88 2.43
C LEU A 490 22.31 14.58 1.38
N SER A 491 21.80 14.80 0.17
CA SER A 491 22.49 15.55 -0.90
C SER A 491 22.40 17.07 -0.75
N SER A 492 21.61 17.55 0.22
CA SER A 492 21.43 18.99 0.49
C SER A 492 22.54 19.58 1.36
N ASN A 493 22.73 20.89 1.28
CA ASN A 493 23.59 21.69 2.17
C ASN A 493 22.86 22.16 3.45
N SER A 494 21.63 21.72 3.71
CA SER A 494 20.90 22.06 4.95
C SER A 494 21.16 21.01 6.02
N SER A 495 21.72 21.43 7.16
CA SER A 495 21.87 20.57 8.33
C SER A 495 20.53 20.09 8.89
N TYR A 496 19.46 20.89 8.74
CA TYR A 496 18.11 20.49 9.12
C TYR A 496 17.57 19.39 8.19
N LEU A 497 17.72 19.52 6.87
CA LEU A 497 17.31 18.46 5.94
C LEU A 497 18.14 17.19 6.17
N GLN A 498 19.46 17.29 6.34
CA GLN A 498 20.31 16.14 6.70
C GLN A 498 19.88 15.47 8.02
N GLN A 499 19.45 16.23 9.02
CA GLN A 499 18.85 15.68 10.23
C GLN A 499 17.50 14.98 9.93
N LYS A 500 16.62 15.61 9.14
CA LYS A 500 15.33 15.02 8.74
C LYS A 500 15.48 13.77 7.87
N ALA A 501 16.54 13.64 7.08
CA ALA A 501 16.90 12.39 6.40
C ALA A 501 17.08 11.24 7.40
N ARG A 502 17.85 11.46 8.48
CA ARG A 502 18.04 10.47 9.55
C ARG A 502 16.74 10.18 10.29
N GLU A 503 15.97 11.20 10.66
CA GLU A 503 14.70 11.01 11.38
C GLU A 503 13.69 10.19 10.58
N GLN A 504 13.45 10.55 9.31
CA GLN A 504 12.50 9.84 8.43
C GLN A 504 12.98 8.43 8.08
N ALA A 505 14.28 8.23 7.88
CA ALA A 505 14.85 6.89 7.69
C ALA A 505 14.59 6.00 8.92
N LEU A 506 14.83 6.51 10.14
CA LEU A 506 14.60 5.77 11.37
C LEU A 506 13.12 5.46 11.61
N MET A 507 12.21 6.42 11.37
CA MET A 507 10.76 6.21 11.44
C MET A 507 10.27 5.13 10.47
N PHE A 508 10.79 5.11 9.23
CA PHE A 508 10.42 4.07 8.27
C PHE A 508 11.03 2.70 8.62
N ILE A 509 12.28 2.65 9.09
CA ILE A 509 12.89 1.41 9.63
C ILE A 509 12.06 0.86 10.80
N GLU A 510 11.58 1.71 11.70
CA GLU A 510 10.71 1.32 12.81
C GLU A 510 9.35 0.80 12.34
N SER A 511 8.73 1.46 11.35
CA SER A 511 7.48 1.00 10.73
C SER A 511 7.63 -0.39 10.12
N VAL A 512 8.73 -0.64 9.40
CA VAL A 512 9.02 -1.96 8.82
C VAL A 512 9.35 -3.01 9.90
N PHE A 513 10.07 -2.64 10.96
CA PHE A 513 10.32 -3.52 12.12
C PHE A 513 9.02 -3.92 12.82
N ASN A 514 8.11 -2.97 13.05
CA ASN A 514 6.85 -3.20 13.75
C ASN A 514 5.89 -4.04 12.90
N GLY A 515 5.80 -3.80 11.59
CA GLY A 515 4.95 -4.58 10.70
C GLY A 515 5.30 -6.07 10.66
N LEU A 516 6.57 -6.41 10.91
CA LEU A 516 7.07 -7.77 11.01
C LEU A 516 6.98 -8.37 12.43
N TYR A 517 7.45 -7.65 13.44
CA TYR A 517 7.67 -8.22 14.79
C TYR A 517 6.66 -7.78 15.85
N ASN A 518 5.97 -6.66 15.64
CA ASN A 518 4.96 -6.11 16.55
C ASN A 518 3.63 -5.80 15.83
N PRO A 519 3.10 -6.69 14.97
CA PRO A 519 1.91 -6.38 14.17
C PRO A 519 0.71 -6.11 15.06
N ILE A 520 0.04 -4.98 14.83
CA ILE A 520 -1.12 -4.52 15.58
C ILE A 520 -2.40 -4.97 14.84
N ASP A 521 -3.56 -4.90 15.51
CA ASP A 521 -4.90 -5.17 14.95
C ASP A 521 -5.12 -6.60 14.43
N GLY A 522 -4.29 -7.56 14.84
CA GLY A 522 -4.46 -8.98 14.48
C GLY A 522 -3.92 -9.36 13.09
N ASN A 523 -3.24 -8.44 12.42
CA ASN A 523 -2.51 -8.71 11.18
C ASN A 523 -1.40 -9.75 11.40
N GLU A 524 -1.09 -10.53 10.37
CA GLU A 524 0.12 -11.36 10.36
C GLU A 524 1.39 -10.49 10.27
N GLY A 525 2.51 -10.98 10.84
CA GLY A 525 3.79 -10.26 10.79
C GLY A 525 4.45 -10.37 9.42
N GLY A 526 4.57 -9.25 8.70
CA GLY A 526 5.02 -9.23 7.29
C GLY A 526 5.91 -8.04 6.93
N ILE A 527 6.62 -8.18 5.80
CA ILE A 527 7.32 -7.08 5.13
C ILE A 527 6.52 -6.67 3.90
N TRP A 528 5.89 -5.50 3.95
CA TRP A 528 4.89 -5.09 2.98
C TRP A 528 5.48 -4.33 1.78
N GLU A 529 4.75 -4.39 0.66
CA GLU A 529 4.90 -3.57 -0.54
C GLU A 529 4.83 -2.06 -0.22
N LYS A 530 3.83 -1.68 0.58
CA LYS A 530 3.44 -0.32 0.95
C LYS A 530 2.92 -0.27 2.40
N TYR A 531 3.10 0.85 3.09
CA TYR A 531 2.79 1.07 4.51
C TYR A 531 1.85 2.28 4.71
N ASP A 532 1.21 2.41 5.88
CA ASP A 532 0.35 3.56 6.24
C ASP A 532 1.15 4.69 6.93
N ALA A 533 1.21 5.87 6.31
CA ALA A 533 1.91 7.06 6.83
C ALA A 533 1.42 7.50 8.22
N ARG A 534 0.18 7.17 8.59
CA ARG A 534 -0.47 7.69 9.80
C ARG A 534 0.03 7.06 11.09
N THR A 535 0.85 5.99 11.03
CA THR A 535 1.26 5.23 12.22
C THR A 535 2.59 4.49 12.05
N THR A 536 3.43 4.47 13.10
CA THR A 536 4.61 3.59 13.20
C THR A 536 4.27 2.12 13.49
N ALA A 537 2.98 1.77 13.61
CA ALA A 537 2.52 0.39 13.86
C ALA A 537 2.91 -0.62 12.76
N GLY A 538 3.47 -0.17 11.63
CA GLY A 538 3.82 -1.03 10.51
C GLY A 538 2.63 -1.62 9.76
N ARG A 539 1.46 -1.00 9.91
CA ARG A 539 0.24 -1.35 9.19
C ARG A 539 0.49 -1.28 7.67
N PRO A 540 0.07 -2.29 6.89
CA PRO A 540 0.15 -2.21 5.44
C PRO A 540 -0.72 -1.09 4.85
N GLY A 541 -0.26 -0.53 3.74
CA GLY A 541 -1.02 0.43 2.94
C GLY A 541 -2.17 -0.23 2.16
N SER A 542 -3.03 0.58 1.56
CA SER A 542 -4.26 0.12 0.88
C SER A 542 -4.48 0.83 -0.47
N GLY A 543 -5.69 0.74 -1.02
CA GLY A 543 -6.04 1.39 -2.29
C GLY A 543 -5.39 0.78 -3.54
N GLY A 544 -5.76 1.30 -4.70
CA GLY A 544 -5.38 0.77 -6.03
C GLY A 544 -6.18 -0.46 -6.47
N GLU A 545 -5.69 -1.14 -7.51
CA GLU A 545 -6.42 -2.21 -8.22
C GLU A 545 -6.31 -3.60 -7.57
N TYR A 546 -5.47 -3.76 -6.56
CA TYR A 546 -5.19 -5.05 -5.91
C TYR A 546 -4.83 -4.89 -4.43
N SER A 547 -4.99 -5.96 -3.65
CA SER A 547 -4.61 -6.00 -2.23
C SER A 547 -3.09 -5.89 -2.06
N VAL A 548 -2.64 -5.26 -0.97
CA VAL A 548 -1.22 -5.15 -0.60
C VAL A 548 -0.48 -6.50 -0.64
N GLN A 549 0.76 -6.49 -1.13
CA GLN A 549 1.60 -7.70 -1.22
C GLN A 549 2.61 -7.82 -0.06
N GLU A 550 2.91 -9.07 0.33
CA GLU A 550 4.00 -9.43 1.25
C GLU A 550 5.26 -9.79 0.46
N GLY A 551 6.43 -9.50 1.05
CA GLY A 551 7.71 -10.04 0.61
C GLY A 551 8.88 -9.08 0.77
N PHE A 552 8.62 -7.78 0.68
CA PHE A 552 8.75 -7.16 -0.64
C PHE A 552 10.17 -6.70 -1.00
N GLY A 553 10.58 -6.95 -2.25
CA GLY A 553 11.96 -6.79 -2.74
C GLY A 553 12.53 -5.38 -2.59
N TRP A 554 11.80 -4.33 -2.99
CA TRP A 554 12.26 -2.96 -2.74
C TRP A 554 12.27 -2.57 -1.26
N THR A 555 11.45 -3.21 -0.42
CA THR A 555 11.35 -2.88 1.01
C THR A 555 12.55 -3.47 1.73
N ASN A 556 12.83 -4.76 1.48
CA ASN A 556 14.08 -5.42 1.89
C ASN A 556 15.30 -4.59 1.43
N GLY A 557 15.29 -4.17 0.17
CA GLY A 557 16.39 -3.46 -0.48
C GLY A 557 16.68 -2.07 0.08
N ALA A 558 15.67 -1.20 0.10
CA ALA A 558 15.76 0.16 0.60
C ALA A 558 16.03 0.19 2.11
N VAL A 559 15.38 -0.66 2.90
CA VAL A 559 15.54 -0.67 4.37
C VAL A 559 16.93 -1.16 4.76
N LEU A 560 17.51 -2.14 4.05
CA LEU A 560 18.92 -2.53 4.25
C LEU A 560 19.88 -1.37 3.95
N ASP A 561 19.70 -0.61 2.86
CA ASP A 561 20.56 0.54 2.54
C ASP A 561 20.37 1.72 3.52
N LEU A 562 19.15 1.96 4.00
CA LEU A 562 18.88 2.97 5.05
C LEU A 562 19.51 2.56 6.39
N ILE A 563 19.36 1.30 6.83
CA ILE A 563 20.02 0.79 8.03
C ILE A 563 21.54 0.89 7.87
N TRP A 564 22.09 0.52 6.71
CA TRP A 564 23.52 0.59 6.42
C TRP A 564 24.05 2.03 6.44
N ALA A 565 23.32 3.00 5.86
CA ALA A 565 23.68 4.41 5.86
C ALA A 565 23.80 4.98 7.28
N PHE A 566 22.89 4.62 8.19
CA PHE A 566 22.85 5.16 9.56
C PHE A 566 23.43 4.22 10.65
N ARG A 567 24.01 3.07 10.26
CA ARG A 567 24.38 1.92 11.12
C ARG A 567 25.18 2.18 12.40
N THR A 568 25.94 3.28 12.45
CA THR A 568 26.80 3.66 13.58
C THR A 568 26.05 4.39 14.69
N HIS A 569 24.86 4.93 14.42
CA HIS A 569 24.05 5.66 15.39
C HIS A 569 23.21 4.65 16.20
N GLY A 570 23.51 4.56 17.50
CA GLY A 570 23.00 3.48 18.36
C GLY A 570 23.92 3.09 19.53
N ARG A 571 25.13 3.66 19.64
CA ARG A 571 25.73 3.86 20.98
C ARG A 571 24.88 4.86 21.75
N ASN A 572 24.72 4.65 23.06
CA ASN A 572 23.85 5.45 23.91
C ASN A 572 24.29 6.92 23.95
N ASP A 573 23.47 7.84 23.42
CA ASP A 573 23.59 9.29 23.64
C ASP A 573 23.19 9.71 25.09
N ASN A 574 23.62 8.92 26.08
CA ASN A 574 23.61 9.25 27.52
C ASN A 574 25.01 9.69 28.01
N SER A 575 26.03 9.64 27.15
CA SER A 575 27.30 10.34 27.35
C SER A 575 27.11 11.83 27.03
N GLY A 576 26.68 12.62 28.02
CA GLY A 576 26.54 14.07 27.87
C GLY A 576 27.88 14.72 27.53
N THR A 577 28.00 15.25 26.31
CA THR A 577 29.18 15.98 25.79
C THR A 577 30.52 15.37 26.19
N GLU A 578 30.82 14.15 25.73
CA GLU A 578 32.20 13.67 25.71
C GLU A 578 33.03 14.55 24.76
N GLU A 579 33.82 15.47 25.32
CA GLU A 579 34.94 16.07 24.61
C GLU A 579 35.84 14.96 24.06
N LEU A 580 36.39 15.16 22.86
CA LEU A 580 37.36 14.27 22.24
C LEU A 580 38.67 14.26 23.04
N THR A 581 38.68 13.47 24.11
CA THR A 581 39.82 13.20 25.00
C THR A 581 40.81 12.27 24.28
N LEU A 582 41.48 12.86 23.30
CA LEU A 582 42.64 12.31 22.62
C LEU A 582 43.63 11.80 23.67
N ASN A 583 44.12 10.57 23.54
CA ASN A 583 45.07 10.06 24.53
C ASN A 583 46.39 10.87 24.49
N ASN A 584 47.19 10.82 25.55
CA ASN A 584 48.41 11.65 25.65
C ASN A 584 49.39 11.48 24.47
N SER A 585 49.41 10.34 23.77
CA SER A 585 50.22 10.17 22.55
C SER A 585 49.59 10.81 21.31
N GLN A 586 48.26 10.83 21.21
CA GLN A 586 47.52 11.52 20.15
C GLN A 586 47.54 13.04 20.36
N HIS A 587 47.36 13.52 21.59
CA HIS A 587 47.58 14.93 21.93
C HIS A 587 49.02 15.34 21.62
N ALA A 588 50.04 14.57 22.03
CA ALA A 588 51.42 14.84 21.67
C ALA A 588 51.62 14.87 20.14
N THR A 589 51.06 13.90 19.39
CA THR A 589 51.18 13.85 17.92
C THR A 589 50.52 15.06 17.25
N ILE A 590 49.31 15.43 17.66
CA ILE A 590 48.59 16.60 17.12
C ILE A 590 49.31 17.90 17.51
N VAL A 591 49.85 18.00 18.73
CA VAL A 591 50.68 19.14 19.15
C VAL A 591 51.98 19.20 18.36
N TYR A 592 52.67 18.08 18.09
CA TYR A 592 53.87 18.06 17.24
C TYR A 592 53.55 18.43 15.78
N VAL A 593 52.44 17.95 15.21
CA VAL A 593 52.01 18.33 13.85
C VAL A 593 51.60 19.79 13.81
N ALA A 594 50.86 20.29 14.80
CA ALA A 594 50.47 21.69 14.90
C ALA A 594 51.66 22.62 15.13
N ILE A 595 52.62 22.25 16.00
CA ILE A 595 53.88 23.01 16.18
C ILE A 595 54.72 22.96 14.91
N SER A 596 54.80 21.82 14.21
CA SER A 596 55.54 21.71 12.95
C SER A 596 54.89 22.55 11.84
N PHE A 597 53.56 22.56 11.76
CA PHE A 597 52.80 23.37 10.81
C PHE A 597 52.88 24.87 11.14
N CYS A 598 52.72 25.25 12.41
CA CYS A 598 52.90 26.63 12.86
C CYS A 598 54.36 27.10 12.72
N ALA A 599 55.35 26.23 12.89
CA ALA A 599 56.75 26.53 12.62
C ALA A 599 57.01 26.67 11.11
N LEU A 600 56.41 25.82 10.26
CA LEU A 600 56.49 25.95 8.81
C LEU A 600 55.82 27.27 8.33
N VAL A 601 54.64 27.59 8.86
CA VAL A 601 53.93 28.85 8.59
C VAL A 601 54.72 30.04 9.13
N ALA A 602 55.29 29.96 10.33
CA ALA A 602 56.15 31.01 10.88
C ALA A 602 57.43 31.19 10.05
N ILE A 603 58.04 30.11 9.54
CA ILE A 603 59.18 30.18 8.61
C ILE A 603 58.74 30.78 7.28
N ILE A 604 57.57 30.46 6.74
CA ILE A 604 57.02 31.06 5.51
C ILE A 604 56.69 32.55 5.73
N VAL A 605 56.18 32.92 6.90
CA VAL A 605 55.89 34.31 7.30
C VAL A 605 57.16 35.09 7.59
N LEU A 606 58.20 34.48 8.15
CA LEU A 606 59.52 35.07 8.34
C LEU A 606 60.26 35.20 6.99
N LEU A 607 60.15 34.23 6.08
CA LEU A 607 60.71 34.35 4.73
C LEU A 607 59.99 35.44 3.92
N LYS A 608 58.65 35.49 3.96
CA LYS A 608 57.88 36.64 3.42
C LYS A 608 58.25 37.95 4.13
N GLY A 609 58.46 37.90 5.44
CA GLY A 609 58.86 39.03 6.27
C GLY A 609 60.22 39.59 5.88
N ILE A 610 61.20 38.72 5.62
CA ILE A 610 62.55 39.06 5.13
C ILE A 610 62.48 39.62 3.70
N ILE A 611 61.68 38.99 2.82
CA ILE A 611 61.46 39.46 1.44
C ILE A 611 60.74 40.82 1.40
N CYS A 612 59.88 41.12 2.38
CA CYS A 612 59.24 42.43 2.52
C CYS A 612 60.11 43.46 3.28
N SER A 613 60.94 43.04 4.26
CA SER A 613 61.72 43.96 5.10
C SER A 613 62.85 44.64 4.33
N THR A 614 63.33 44.04 3.24
CA THR A 614 64.18 44.72 2.26
C THR A 614 63.52 45.89 1.52
N ARG A 615 62.27 46.28 1.85
CA ARG A 615 61.56 47.38 1.18
C ARG A 615 60.71 48.31 2.07
N ARG A 616 61.07 48.49 3.35
CA ARG A 616 60.87 49.75 4.12
C ARG A 616 61.57 49.66 5.47
N TYR A 617 62.66 50.40 5.62
CA TYR A 617 63.43 50.49 6.86
C TYR A 617 63.89 51.94 7.07
N GLU A 618 62.93 52.85 7.21
CA GLU A 618 63.17 54.27 7.49
C GLU A 618 61.92 54.89 8.14
N GLU A 619 62.17 55.94 8.94
CA GLU A 619 61.20 56.81 9.63
C GLU A 619 60.43 56.27 10.86
N LEU A 620 61.02 56.62 12.02
CA LEU A 620 60.41 57.25 13.21
C LEU A 620 60.07 56.41 14.45
N ILE A 621 60.61 56.94 15.55
CA ILE A 621 60.51 56.58 16.97
C ILE A 621 59.69 57.72 17.62
N ASP A 622 58.73 57.45 18.52
CA ASP A 622 58.89 57.76 19.96
C ASP A 622 57.80 57.23 20.91
N ASP A 623 58.21 57.14 22.18
CA ASP A 623 57.58 57.02 23.51
C ASP A 623 56.13 56.53 23.78
N ARG A 624 56.08 55.54 24.69
CA ARG A 624 55.29 55.36 25.95
C ARG A 624 53.74 55.48 26.06
N ASP A 625 53.27 54.63 26.98
CA ASP A 625 52.17 54.81 27.96
C ASP A 625 50.71 55.01 27.51
N ALA A 626 50.08 53.95 26.96
CA ALA A 626 48.61 53.96 26.75
C ALA A 626 47.80 52.64 26.89
N GLU A 627 48.26 51.56 27.53
CA GLU A 627 47.31 50.45 27.86
C GLU A 627 47.51 49.65 29.16
N GLU A 628 48.32 50.14 30.11
CA GLU A 628 48.51 49.54 31.45
C GLU A 628 47.29 49.72 32.40
N ARG A 629 46.06 49.87 31.85
CA ARG A 629 44.86 50.27 32.62
C ARG A 629 43.60 49.41 32.43
N LEU A 630 43.68 48.25 31.79
CA LEU A 630 42.56 47.27 31.77
C LEU A 630 42.77 46.02 32.65
N ILE A 631 44.00 45.74 33.10
CA ILE A 631 44.31 44.56 33.92
C ILE A 631 43.83 44.71 35.38
N GLU A 632 43.70 45.95 35.89
CA GLU A 632 43.44 46.19 37.32
C GLU A 632 41.99 45.90 37.78
N LYS A 633 41.04 45.59 36.88
CA LYS A 633 39.59 45.57 37.20
C LYS A 633 38.93 44.18 37.32
N ARG A 634 39.68 43.07 37.22
CA ARG A 634 39.15 41.70 37.46
C ARG A 634 40.01 40.81 38.36
N LEU A 635 41.07 41.33 38.97
CA LEU A 635 42.05 40.56 39.77
C LEU A 635 41.96 40.84 41.29
N ARG A 636 40.74 40.93 41.83
CA ARG A 636 40.48 40.88 43.29
C ARG A 636 39.27 39.99 43.57
N LEU A 637 39.28 39.34 44.75
CA LEU A 637 38.29 38.38 45.27
C LEU A 637 38.29 36.98 44.61
N LEU A 638 39.28 36.14 44.94
CA LEU A 638 39.03 34.79 45.52
C LEU A 638 40.34 34.05 45.93
N THR A 639 41.01 34.52 46.99
CA THR A 639 42.08 33.77 47.67
C THR A 639 41.87 33.71 49.18
N ARG A 640 41.90 32.48 49.73
CA ARG A 640 41.81 32.04 51.15
C ARG A 640 43.09 32.44 51.95
N PRO A 641 43.29 32.17 53.27
CA PRO A 641 42.71 31.18 54.22
C PRO A 641 42.22 31.84 55.57
N GLN A 642 42.07 31.26 56.78
CA GLN A 642 42.55 30.05 57.50
C GLN A 642 41.47 29.40 58.43
N ARG A 643 41.86 28.82 59.58
CA ARG A 643 41.06 28.13 60.63
C ARG A 643 41.73 28.30 62.02
N ARG A 644 40.94 28.25 63.11
CA ARG A 644 41.18 27.62 64.46
C ARG A 644 40.98 28.51 65.73
N ILE A 645 39.91 28.22 66.49
CA ILE A 645 39.88 27.63 67.86
C ILE A 645 40.95 28.13 68.88
N PRO A 646 40.54 28.71 70.05
CA PRO A 646 40.50 27.95 71.32
C PRO A 646 39.28 28.27 72.26
N ILE A 647 39.32 27.82 73.52
CA ILE A 647 38.20 27.63 74.48
C ILE A 647 38.56 28.21 75.90
N GLN A 648 37.57 28.48 76.79
CA GLN A 648 37.49 28.01 78.22
C GLN A 648 37.09 29.03 79.36
N GLN A 649 35.96 28.75 80.06
CA GLN A 649 35.62 29.01 81.51
C GLN A 649 35.52 30.48 82.06
N HIS A 650 34.87 30.87 83.19
CA HIS A 650 33.97 30.30 84.26
C HIS A 650 33.39 31.49 85.13
N PRO A 651 32.73 31.37 86.33
CA PRO A 651 31.88 30.34 87.00
C PRO A 651 30.57 30.90 87.70
N GLN A 652 29.87 30.06 88.52
CA GLN A 652 28.79 30.34 89.51
C GLN A 652 27.39 30.80 88.99
N SER A 653 26.24 30.53 89.65
CA SER A 653 25.96 29.91 90.97
C SER A 653 25.15 28.58 90.88
N ASN A 654 24.49 28.09 91.96
CA ASN A 654 24.06 26.68 92.09
C ASN A 654 22.83 26.44 93.01
N SER A 655 22.28 25.21 93.02
CA SER A 655 21.07 24.66 93.71
C SER A 655 19.72 25.04 93.06
N PHE A 656 18.65 24.23 93.09
CA PHE A 656 18.24 23.15 94.03
C PHE A 656 17.90 21.79 93.37
N MET A 657 17.55 20.81 94.23
CA MET A 657 17.07 19.41 94.03
C MET A 657 16.32 19.03 92.73
N ARG A 658 16.09 17.76 92.33
CA ARG A 658 16.57 16.36 92.58
C ARG A 658 15.45 15.45 92.02
N THR A 659 15.76 14.23 91.53
CA THR A 659 14.83 13.13 91.14
C THR A 659 13.76 13.40 90.04
N GLY A 660 13.79 12.59 88.96
CA GLY A 660 12.75 12.57 87.90
C GLY A 660 13.25 12.06 86.53
N GLY A 661 14.53 12.26 86.21
CA GLY A 661 15.11 11.98 84.89
C GLY A 661 15.51 10.53 84.60
N LYS A 662 14.59 9.56 84.70
CA LYS A 662 14.79 8.21 84.12
C LYS A 662 13.59 7.67 83.35
N ASP A 663 12.38 7.76 83.91
CA ASP A 663 11.19 7.20 83.25
C ASP A 663 10.76 8.03 82.03
N LEU A 664 10.90 9.36 82.10
CA LEU A 664 10.51 10.29 81.04
C LEU A 664 11.23 10.07 79.70
N ASN A 665 12.48 9.57 79.72
CA ASN A 665 13.21 9.23 78.48
C ASN A 665 12.68 7.94 77.85
N ILE A 666 12.24 6.96 78.65
CA ILE A 666 11.74 5.68 78.15
C ILE A 666 10.37 5.87 77.46
N GLU A 667 9.53 6.75 77.99
CA GLU A 667 8.28 7.12 77.31
C GLU A 667 8.54 7.95 76.05
N LEU A 668 9.48 8.90 76.09
CA LEU A 668 9.85 9.72 74.93
C LEU A 668 10.44 8.90 73.78
N ASP A 669 11.27 7.90 74.07
CA ASP A 669 11.88 7.05 73.03
C ASP A 669 10.86 6.05 72.44
N ARG A 670 9.95 5.48 73.25
CA ARG A 670 8.80 4.70 72.74
C ARG A 670 7.87 5.53 71.85
N ALA A 671 7.63 6.78 72.20
CA ALA A 671 6.81 7.68 71.38
C ALA A 671 7.48 7.96 70.01
N LYS A 672 8.81 8.07 69.96
CA LYS A 672 9.54 8.18 68.68
C LYS A 672 9.41 6.91 67.85
N GLU A 673 9.63 5.73 68.44
CA GLU A 673 9.50 4.45 67.73
C GLU A 673 8.11 4.29 67.09
N GLN A 674 7.05 4.62 67.82
CA GLN A 674 5.67 4.58 67.30
C GLN A 674 5.41 5.59 66.17
N ILE A 675 5.92 6.83 66.29
CA ILE A 675 5.81 7.85 65.24
C ILE A 675 6.61 7.42 63.99
N GLU A 676 7.79 6.82 64.17
CA GLU A 676 8.64 6.34 63.08
C GLU A 676 8.02 5.13 62.36
N GLU A 677 7.40 4.19 63.08
CA GLU A 677 6.61 3.09 62.50
C GLU A 677 5.38 3.60 61.71
N MET A 678 4.65 4.58 62.27
CA MET A 678 3.53 5.24 61.58
C MET A 678 3.99 5.98 60.31
N MET A 679 5.11 6.72 60.37
CA MET A 679 5.67 7.44 59.22
C MET A 679 6.17 6.50 58.13
N ASN A 680 6.78 5.37 58.48
CA ASN A 680 7.16 4.32 57.54
C ASN A 680 5.92 3.69 56.89
N THR A 681 4.88 3.40 57.67
CA THR A 681 3.59 2.87 57.17
C THR A 681 2.89 3.84 56.22
N LEU A 682 2.85 5.13 56.56
CA LEU A 682 2.26 6.19 55.75
C LEU A 682 3.07 6.41 54.46
N THR A 683 4.40 6.33 54.52
CA THR A 683 5.29 6.37 53.35
C THR A 683 5.03 5.21 52.40
N LYS A 684 4.92 3.98 52.92
CA LYS A 684 4.57 2.79 52.12
C LYS A 684 3.20 2.95 51.46
N LYS A 685 2.18 3.38 52.21
CA LYS A 685 0.82 3.60 51.66
C LYS A 685 0.77 4.71 50.61
N LYS A 686 1.63 5.73 50.71
CA LYS A 686 1.80 6.76 49.67
C LYS A 686 2.48 6.22 48.40
N GLN A 687 3.40 5.25 48.52
CA GLN A 687 3.98 4.55 47.37
C GLN A 687 2.96 3.63 46.69
N GLU A 688 2.17 2.87 47.47
CA GLU A 688 1.06 2.05 46.96
C GLU A 688 0.06 2.90 46.17
N LEU A 689 -0.44 4.00 46.77
CA LEU A 689 -1.34 4.95 46.09
C LEU A 689 -0.73 5.48 44.77
N SER A 690 0.52 5.91 44.80
CA SER A 690 1.23 6.42 43.62
C SER A 690 1.43 5.35 42.53
N SER A 691 1.39 4.06 42.88
CA SER A 691 1.39 2.96 41.91
C SER A 691 0.01 2.83 41.25
N SER A 692 -1.06 2.75 42.04
CA SER A 692 -2.44 2.66 41.52
C SER A 692 -2.84 3.89 40.70
N GLU A 693 -2.41 5.09 41.08
CA GLU A 693 -2.64 6.33 40.30
C GLU A 693 -1.97 6.27 38.92
N ARG A 694 -0.77 5.68 38.81
CA ARG A 694 -0.10 5.44 37.52
C ARG A 694 -0.78 4.35 36.70
N GLU A 695 -1.23 3.28 37.35
CA GLU A 695 -1.99 2.20 36.71
C GLU A 695 -3.32 2.71 36.13
N ALA A 696 -4.11 3.44 36.91
CA ALA A 696 -5.36 4.05 36.44
C ALA A 696 -5.13 5.10 35.33
N THR A 697 -4.02 5.86 35.38
CA THR A 697 -3.65 6.78 34.29
C THR A 697 -3.34 6.01 32.99
N SER A 698 -2.61 4.90 33.09
CA SER A 698 -2.32 4.01 31.95
C SER A 698 -3.60 3.36 31.40
N LEU A 699 -4.48 2.88 32.28
CA LEU A 699 -5.78 2.31 31.91
C LEU A 699 -6.71 3.35 31.27
N ARG A 700 -6.71 4.62 31.72
CA ARG A 700 -7.50 5.67 31.07
C ARG A 700 -6.96 6.01 29.68
N PHE A 701 -5.64 6.01 29.49
CA PHE A 701 -5.05 6.19 28.17
C PHE A 701 -5.43 5.04 27.23
N ALA A 702 -5.39 3.79 27.70
CA ALA A 702 -5.86 2.63 26.95
C ALA A 702 -7.36 2.68 26.62
N LEU A 703 -8.20 3.10 27.57
CA LEU A 703 -9.65 3.29 27.38
C LEU A 703 -9.93 4.37 26.32
N ASN A 704 -9.37 5.57 26.48
CA ASN A 704 -9.54 6.67 25.52
C ASN A 704 -9.11 6.27 24.09
N ASN A 705 -8.05 5.47 23.95
CA ASN A 705 -7.61 4.95 22.66
C ASN A 705 -8.60 3.91 22.09
N THR A 706 -9.14 3.03 22.94
CA THR A 706 -10.13 2.00 22.55
C THR A 706 -11.46 2.65 22.14
N GLU A 707 -11.91 3.68 22.85
CA GLU A 707 -13.08 4.51 22.50
C GLU A 707 -12.88 5.21 21.14
N ARG A 708 -11.69 5.77 20.91
CA ARG A 708 -11.34 6.42 19.64
C ARG A 708 -11.28 5.44 18.47
N GLN A 709 -10.75 4.23 18.69
CA GLN A 709 -10.80 3.13 17.71
C GLN A 709 -12.24 2.71 17.41
N LEU A 710 -13.07 2.54 18.45
CA LEU A 710 -14.48 2.15 18.30
C LEU A 710 -15.25 3.16 17.45
N GLY A 711 -15.09 4.46 17.71
CA GLY A 711 -15.68 5.53 16.88
C GLY A 711 -15.22 5.48 15.42
N GLN A 712 -13.92 5.30 15.17
CA GLN A 712 -13.39 5.15 13.82
C GLN A 712 -13.93 3.91 13.09
N MET A 713 -14.13 2.79 13.80
CA MET A 713 -14.74 1.59 13.23
C MET A 713 -16.23 1.77 12.93
N GLN A 714 -16.96 2.51 13.79
CA GLN A 714 -18.35 2.88 13.53
C GLN A 714 -18.49 3.79 12.30
N ASP A 715 -17.60 4.78 12.13
CA ASP A 715 -17.58 5.65 10.93
C ASP A 715 -17.18 4.87 9.66
N ASN A 716 -16.22 3.94 9.75
CA ASN A 716 -15.87 3.06 8.64
C ASN A 716 -17.05 2.15 8.24
N PHE A 717 -17.70 1.50 9.21
CA PHE A 717 -18.88 0.65 8.96
C PHE A 717 -20.05 1.45 8.38
N ARG A 718 -20.29 2.68 8.87
CA ARG A 718 -21.27 3.62 8.30
C ARG A 718 -20.92 4.01 6.87
N THR A 719 -19.64 4.20 6.57
CA THR A 719 -19.15 4.52 5.23
C THR A 719 -19.34 3.34 4.27
N GLU A 720 -19.01 2.11 4.69
CA GLU A 720 -19.19 0.93 3.83
C GLU A 720 -20.66 0.50 3.68
N LYS A 721 -21.51 0.73 4.70
CA LYS A 721 -22.97 0.65 4.58
C LYS A 721 -23.49 1.62 3.51
N ASN A 722 -23.05 2.88 3.56
CA ASN A 722 -23.43 3.90 2.56
C ASN A 722 -22.89 3.57 1.16
N SER A 723 -21.68 3.01 1.08
CA SER A 723 -21.06 2.50 -0.16
C SER A 723 -21.91 1.38 -0.76
N THR A 724 -22.18 0.32 0.01
CA THR A 724 -23.00 -0.83 -0.39
C THR A 724 -24.40 -0.41 -0.83
N MET A 725 -25.04 0.55 -0.14
CA MET A 725 -26.33 1.10 -0.56
C MET A 725 -26.27 1.79 -1.94
N ARG A 726 -25.19 2.52 -2.28
CA ARG A 726 -25.02 3.09 -3.64
C ARG A 726 -24.95 2.00 -4.70
N TYR A 727 -24.19 0.93 -4.46
CA TYR A 727 -24.12 -0.23 -5.36
C TYR A 727 -25.50 -0.89 -5.54
N ILE A 728 -26.31 -1.00 -4.47
CA ILE A 728 -27.69 -1.51 -4.56
C ILE A 728 -28.60 -0.57 -5.37
N TYR A 729 -28.47 0.75 -5.23
CA TYR A 729 -29.22 1.71 -6.06
C TYR A 729 -28.80 1.64 -7.54
N GLU A 730 -27.51 1.50 -7.83
CA GLU A 730 -27.00 1.29 -9.19
C GLU A 730 -27.49 -0.03 -9.79
N LEU A 731 -27.46 -1.14 -9.03
CA LEU A 731 -28.03 -2.41 -9.48
C LEU A 731 -29.53 -2.28 -9.80
N ARG A 732 -30.30 -1.53 -8.99
CA ARG A 732 -31.71 -1.20 -9.27
C ARG A 732 -31.87 -0.37 -10.55
N ARG A 733 -31.01 0.63 -10.78
CA ARG A 733 -30.99 1.44 -12.03
C ARG A 733 -30.70 0.58 -13.26
N LEU A 734 -29.60 -0.17 -13.23
CA LEU A 734 -29.16 -1.04 -14.33
C LEU A 734 -30.20 -2.12 -14.68
N ASN A 735 -30.89 -2.67 -13.68
CA ASN A 735 -31.97 -3.64 -13.88
C ASN A 735 -33.22 -3.00 -14.50
N ASN A 736 -33.53 -1.73 -14.18
CA ASN A 736 -34.60 -1.00 -14.86
C ASN A 736 -34.22 -0.63 -16.31
N GLU A 737 -32.97 -0.24 -16.56
CA GLU A 737 -32.44 -0.02 -17.92
C GLU A 737 -32.45 -1.32 -18.76
N MET A 738 -32.09 -2.47 -18.16
CA MET A 738 -32.28 -3.77 -18.81
C MET A 738 -33.74 -4.01 -19.20
N LYS A 739 -34.71 -3.71 -18.33
CA LYS A 739 -36.15 -3.88 -18.65
C LYS A 739 -36.61 -2.97 -19.79
N VAL A 740 -36.05 -1.76 -19.90
CA VAL A 740 -36.31 -0.86 -21.03
C VAL A 740 -35.74 -1.44 -22.33
N LEU A 741 -34.44 -1.75 -22.38
CA LEU A 741 -33.78 -2.34 -23.56
C LEU A 741 -34.41 -3.69 -23.98
N GLN A 742 -34.78 -4.52 -23.01
CA GLN A 742 -35.51 -5.77 -23.21
C GLN A 742 -36.85 -5.52 -23.91
N LYS A 743 -37.63 -4.53 -23.44
CA LYS A 743 -38.90 -4.15 -24.06
C LYS A 743 -38.71 -3.55 -25.46
N GLU A 744 -37.79 -2.61 -25.63
CA GLU A 744 -37.52 -1.96 -26.93
C GLU A 744 -37.12 -2.99 -28.00
N ARG A 745 -36.30 -3.97 -27.62
CA ARG A 745 -35.96 -5.12 -28.46
C ARG A 745 -37.18 -5.94 -28.84
N ASP A 746 -38.06 -6.24 -27.88
CA ASP A 746 -39.24 -7.09 -28.09
C ASP A 746 -40.33 -6.38 -28.92
N ASP A 747 -40.52 -5.08 -28.72
CA ASP A 747 -41.34 -4.21 -29.59
C ASP A 747 -40.76 -4.15 -31.02
N ALA A 748 -39.44 -4.05 -31.18
CA ALA A 748 -38.78 -4.09 -32.49
C ALA A 748 -38.90 -5.45 -33.20
N VAL A 749 -38.79 -6.57 -32.47
CA VAL A 749 -39.05 -7.92 -33.00
C VAL A 749 -40.50 -8.06 -33.47
N LEU A 750 -41.47 -7.53 -32.72
CA LEU A 750 -42.86 -7.50 -33.14
C LEU A 750 -43.06 -6.69 -34.43
N LEU A 751 -42.35 -5.56 -34.57
CA LEU A 751 -42.38 -4.73 -35.78
C LEU A 751 -41.77 -5.43 -37.00
N VAL A 752 -40.70 -6.23 -36.81
CA VAL A 752 -40.12 -7.10 -37.85
C VAL A 752 -41.18 -8.11 -38.33
N ASP A 753 -41.86 -8.80 -37.42
CA ASP A 753 -42.86 -9.84 -37.77
C ASP A 753 -44.17 -9.28 -38.33
N GLN A 754 -44.52 -8.02 -38.03
CA GLN A 754 -45.56 -7.28 -38.74
C GLN A 754 -45.10 -6.92 -40.17
N THR A 755 -43.88 -6.42 -40.33
CA THR A 755 -43.34 -6.00 -41.64
C THR A 755 -43.14 -7.19 -42.59
N LYS A 756 -42.75 -8.37 -42.08
CA LYS A 756 -42.73 -9.65 -42.84
C LYS A 756 -44.08 -9.99 -43.47
N LYS A 757 -45.20 -9.65 -42.83
CA LYS A 757 -46.56 -9.87 -43.38
C LYS A 757 -46.96 -8.84 -44.43
N ALA A 758 -46.28 -7.70 -44.49
CA ALA A 758 -46.50 -6.64 -45.47
C ALA A 758 -45.60 -6.72 -46.72
N GLY A 759 -44.55 -7.57 -46.70
CA GLY A 759 -43.70 -7.86 -47.86
C GLY A 759 -42.59 -6.83 -48.16
N ASP A 760 -42.37 -5.84 -47.28
CA ASP A 760 -41.34 -4.79 -47.45
C ASP A 760 -39.95 -5.30 -47.05
N GLY A 761 -39.22 -5.86 -48.02
CA GLY A 761 -37.90 -6.46 -47.83
C GLY A 761 -36.82 -5.52 -47.30
N GLU A 762 -36.80 -4.25 -47.75
CA GLU A 762 -35.77 -3.29 -47.32
C GLU A 762 -35.97 -2.86 -45.87
N LYS A 763 -37.23 -2.66 -45.46
CA LYS A 763 -37.59 -2.30 -44.09
C LYS A 763 -37.38 -3.47 -43.12
N ILE A 764 -37.60 -4.71 -43.56
CA ILE A 764 -37.26 -5.92 -42.77
C ILE A 764 -35.77 -5.95 -42.44
N ILE A 765 -34.88 -5.66 -43.40
CA ILE A 765 -33.42 -5.65 -43.18
C ILE A 765 -33.04 -4.60 -42.12
N LYS A 766 -33.53 -3.36 -42.27
CA LYS A 766 -33.23 -2.26 -41.33
C LYS A 766 -33.74 -2.55 -39.91
N LEU A 767 -34.95 -3.07 -39.78
CA LEU A 767 -35.51 -3.43 -38.47
C LEU A 767 -34.79 -4.65 -37.85
N THR A 768 -34.31 -5.60 -38.66
CA THR A 768 -33.53 -6.74 -38.16
C THR A 768 -32.18 -6.28 -37.60
N GLN A 769 -31.49 -5.36 -38.29
CA GLN A 769 -30.25 -4.73 -37.79
C GLN A 769 -30.47 -3.96 -36.48
N GLN A 770 -31.62 -3.29 -36.33
CA GLN A 770 -31.99 -2.62 -35.08
C GLN A 770 -32.21 -3.62 -33.92
N VAL A 771 -32.87 -4.75 -34.18
CA VAL A 771 -33.03 -5.85 -33.20
C VAL A 771 -31.67 -6.42 -32.78
N GLU A 772 -30.73 -6.61 -33.71
CA GLU A 772 -29.37 -7.09 -33.41
C GLU A 772 -28.58 -6.09 -32.55
N GLN A 773 -28.70 -4.78 -32.83
CA GLN A 773 -28.08 -3.73 -32.02
C GLN A 773 -28.64 -3.69 -30.59
N LEU A 774 -29.98 -3.71 -30.44
CA LEU A 774 -30.65 -3.73 -29.13
C LEU A 774 -30.31 -5.02 -28.36
N ALA A 775 -30.20 -6.16 -29.03
CA ALA A 775 -29.77 -7.42 -28.40
C ALA A 775 -28.32 -7.36 -27.89
N ALA A 776 -27.40 -6.73 -28.63
CA ALA A 776 -26.02 -6.54 -28.19
C ALA A 776 -25.91 -5.56 -27.01
N GLN A 777 -26.68 -4.47 -27.02
CA GLN A 777 -26.77 -3.52 -25.89
C GLN A 777 -27.33 -4.19 -24.64
N LEU A 778 -28.41 -4.97 -24.77
CA LEU A 778 -29.01 -5.72 -23.69
C LEU A 778 -28.05 -6.75 -23.07
N GLU A 779 -27.24 -7.44 -23.88
CA GLU A 779 -26.27 -8.42 -23.36
C GLU A 779 -25.09 -7.74 -22.65
N ASN A 780 -24.59 -6.61 -23.16
CA ASN A 780 -23.61 -5.79 -22.43
C ASN A 780 -24.16 -5.29 -21.08
N GLN A 781 -25.42 -4.83 -21.05
CA GLN A 781 -26.08 -4.38 -19.83
C GLN A 781 -26.25 -5.53 -18.81
N ARG A 782 -26.53 -6.76 -19.28
CA ARG A 782 -26.59 -7.96 -18.42
C ARG A 782 -25.23 -8.30 -17.81
N ILE A 783 -24.16 -8.24 -18.60
CA ILE A 783 -22.79 -8.45 -18.10
C ILE A 783 -22.43 -7.39 -17.05
N HIS A 784 -22.77 -6.11 -17.28
CA HIS A 784 -22.54 -5.03 -16.31
C HIS A 784 -23.34 -5.23 -15.00
N THR A 785 -24.62 -5.61 -15.10
CA THR A 785 -25.45 -5.95 -13.91
C THR A 785 -24.91 -7.17 -13.16
N PHE A 786 -24.36 -8.18 -13.85
CA PHE A 786 -23.77 -9.37 -13.22
C PHE A 786 -22.53 -9.03 -12.38
N PHE A 787 -21.59 -8.25 -12.92
CA PHE A 787 -20.41 -7.83 -12.15
C PHE A 787 -20.77 -6.92 -10.96
N GLN A 788 -21.76 -6.03 -11.11
CA GLN A 788 -22.30 -5.24 -9.99
C GLN A 788 -22.91 -6.12 -8.90
N ALA A 789 -23.60 -7.20 -9.25
CA ALA A 789 -24.12 -8.16 -8.26
C ALA A 789 -23.00 -8.94 -7.54
N GLN A 790 -21.90 -9.27 -8.23
CA GLN A 790 -20.74 -9.92 -7.59
C GLN A 790 -20.02 -9.00 -6.59
N GLU A 791 -19.81 -7.73 -6.93
CA GLU A 791 -19.15 -6.77 -6.03
C GLU A 791 -20.01 -6.48 -4.77
N ILE A 792 -21.35 -6.54 -4.88
CA ILE A 792 -22.27 -6.45 -3.73
C ILE A 792 -22.12 -7.66 -2.79
N GLU A 793 -22.04 -8.89 -3.32
CA GLU A 793 -21.84 -10.09 -2.49
C GLU A 793 -20.46 -10.10 -1.80
N LYS A 794 -19.42 -9.58 -2.47
CA LYS A 794 -18.10 -9.35 -1.88
C LYS A 794 -18.15 -8.33 -0.73
N LYS A 795 -18.69 -7.13 -0.98
CA LYS A 795 -18.86 -6.08 0.05
C LYS A 795 -19.70 -6.53 1.25
N LYS A 796 -20.67 -7.41 1.01
CA LYS A 796 -21.48 -8.07 2.05
C LYS A 796 -20.66 -9.06 2.90
N ALA A 797 -19.67 -9.76 2.34
CA ALA A 797 -18.73 -10.55 3.12
C ALA A 797 -17.81 -9.66 3.96
N ASP A 798 -17.27 -8.59 3.37
CA ASP A 798 -16.44 -7.59 4.07
C ASP A 798 -17.20 -6.95 5.25
N ALA A 799 -18.48 -6.62 5.06
CA ALA A 799 -19.34 -6.04 6.09
C ALA A 799 -19.66 -7.01 7.25
N VAL A 800 -19.78 -8.31 6.99
CA VAL A 800 -19.99 -9.33 8.05
C VAL A 800 -18.74 -9.51 8.89
N GLU A 801 -17.55 -9.46 8.28
CA GLU A 801 -16.30 -9.50 9.06
C GLU A 801 -16.11 -8.22 9.87
N MET A 802 -16.43 -7.04 9.32
CA MET A 802 -16.44 -5.77 10.08
C MET A 802 -17.45 -5.77 11.25
N GLU A 803 -18.63 -6.39 11.12
CA GLU A 803 -19.58 -6.55 12.23
C GLU A 803 -19.00 -7.43 13.35
N LYS A 804 -18.30 -8.51 12.98
CA LYS A 804 -17.58 -9.42 13.88
C LYS A 804 -16.40 -8.74 14.58
N GLU A 805 -15.62 -7.92 13.88
CA GLU A 805 -14.58 -7.07 14.47
C GLU A 805 -15.16 -6.05 15.45
N LEU A 806 -16.22 -5.33 15.05
CA LEU A 806 -16.87 -4.31 15.87
C LEU A 806 -17.36 -4.90 17.21
N GLY A 807 -17.96 -6.09 17.19
CA GLY A 807 -18.35 -6.82 18.39
C GLY A 807 -17.18 -7.18 19.31
N MET A 808 -16.02 -7.56 18.74
CA MET A 808 -14.80 -7.82 19.52
C MET A 808 -14.26 -6.54 20.17
N PHE A 809 -14.23 -5.41 19.44
CA PHE A 809 -13.77 -4.13 19.99
C PHE A 809 -14.71 -3.55 21.05
N GLN A 810 -16.03 -3.71 20.92
CA GLN A 810 -16.99 -3.37 21.98
C GLN A 810 -16.73 -4.19 23.26
N GLY A 811 -16.44 -5.49 23.13
CA GLY A 811 -16.03 -6.33 24.27
C GLY A 811 -14.73 -5.86 24.94
N ARG A 812 -13.75 -5.39 24.15
CA ARG A 812 -12.50 -4.80 24.67
C ARG A 812 -12.75 -3.47 25.39
N ALA A 813 -13.59 -2.59 24.84
CA ALA A 813 -13.94 -1.31 25.46
C ALA A 813 -14.58 -1.52 26.84
N LEU A 814 -15.60 -2.38 26.94
CA LEU A 814 -16.25 -2.74 28.22
C LEU A 814 -15.26 -3.34 29.24
N THR A 815 -14.29 -4.13 28.77
CA THR A 815 -13.24 -4.72 29.62
C THR A 815 -12.28 -3.65 30.14
N ALA A 816 -11.89 -2.69 29.30
CA ALA A 816 -11.03 -1.57 29.68
C ALA A 816 -11.73 -0.58 30.63
N GLU A 817 -13.02 -0.29 30.41
CA GLU A 817 -13.86 0.53 31.29
C GLU A 817 -13.99 -0.10 32.68
N TYR A 818 -14.25 -1.42 32.73
CA TYR A 818 -14.32 -2.18 33.99
C TYR A 818 -12.98 -2.19 34.75
N ALA A 819 -11.86 -2.37 34.05
CA ALA A 819 -10.53 -2.32 34.63
C ALA A 819 -10.19 -0.92 35.18
N TYR A 820 -10.44 0.14 34.40
CA TYR A 820 -10.24 1.52 34.83
C TYR A 820 -11.10 1.87 36.06
N THR A 821 -12.39 1.51 36.03
CA THR A 821 -13.32 1.73 37.14
C THR A 821 -12.86 1.01 38.42
N THR A 822 -12.31 -0.20 38.27
CA THR A 822 -11.77 -0.98 39.39
C THR A 822 -10.51 -0.33 39.97
N ALA A 823 -9.60 0.17 39.13
CA ALA A 823 -8.40 0.89 39.59
C ALA A 823 -8.75 2.22 40.30
N VAL A 824 -9.74 2.97 39.80
CA VAL A 824 -10.23 4.19 40.46
C VAL A 824 -10.86 3.87 41.84
N ALA A 825 -11.58 2.75 41.98
CA ALA A 825 -12.11 2.31 43.27
C ALA A 825 -10.99 1.95 44.28
N GLN A 826 -9.89 1.32 43.81
CA GLN A 826 -8.72 1.05 44.65
C GLN A 826 -8.00 2.34 45.08
N ILE A 827 -7.85 3.32 44.18
CA ILE A 827 -7.32 4.65 44.51
C ILE A 827 -8.14 5.30 45.63
N ALA A 828 -9.47 5.31 45.52
CA ALA A 828 -10.35 5.84 46.55
C ALA A 828 -10.19 5.11 47.91
N GLN A 829 -10.01 3.78 47.88
CA GLN A 829 -9.73 2.99 49.08
C GLN A 829 -8.37 3.35 49.72
N HIS A 830 -7.32 3.51 48.92
CA HIS A 830 -5.99 3.91 49.39
C HIS A 830 -5.97 5.35 49.92
N GLN A 831 -6.66 6.29 49.27
CA GLN A 831 -6.85 7.66 49.77
C GLN A 831 -7.64 7.67 51.09
N GLY A 832 -8.66 6.82 51.23
CA GLY A 832 -9.38 6.58 52.48
C GLY A 832 -8.46 6.10 53.61
N GLN A 833 -7.65 5.05 53.36
CA GLN A 833 -6.65 4.54 54.31
C GLN A 833 -5.63 5.62 54.71
N LEU A 834 -5.14 6.41 53.75
CA LEU A 834 -4.21 7.51 54.01
C LEU A 834 -4.87 8.65 54.82
N SER A 835 -6.15 8.95 54.61
CA SER A 835 -6.85 9.95 55.42
C SER A 835 -7.02 9.51 56.88
N MET A 836 -7.30 8.23 57.14
CA MET A 836 -7.33 7.69 58.51
C MET A 836 -5.94 7.69 59.15
N LEU A 837 -4.88 7.29 58.43
CA LEU A 837 -3.50 7.32 58.93
C LEU A 837 -3.01 8.76 59.21
N ARG A 838 -3.37 9.73 58.36
CA ARG A 838 -3.12 11.16 58.62
C ARG A 838 -3.87 11.64 59.85
N GLN A 839 -5.17 11.34 59.97
CA GLN A 839 -5.96 11.77 61.11
C GLN A 839 -5.48 11.14 62.43
N GLN A 840 -4.99 9.90 62.39
CA GLN A 840 -4.29 9.27 63.52
C GLN A 840 -3.00 10.01 63.86
N LEU A 841 -2.15 10.32 62.87
CA LEU A 841 -0.92 11.08 63.06
C LEU A 841 -1.19 12.49 63.59
N GLU A 842 -2.19 13.20 63.06
CA GLU A 842 -2.62 14.54 63.49
C GLU A 842 -3.15 14.53 64.93
N ASN A 843 -3.95 13.53 65.29
CA ASN A 843 -4.38 13.31 66.68
C ASN A 843 -3.19 13.03 67.62
N SER A 844 -2.11 12.41 67.14
CA SER A 844 -0.87 12.23 67.88
C SER A 844 0.02 13.48 67.91
N HIS A 845 -0.14 14.43 66.98
CA HIS A 845 0.82 15.51 66.75
C HIS A 845 0.30 16.92 67.09
N HIS A 846 -1.00 17.13 67.27
CA HIS A 846 -1.56 18.44 67.61
C HIS A 846 -2.49 18.47 68.82
N HIS A 847 -1.91 18.89 69.95
CA HIS A 847 -2.49 20.04 70.64
C HIS A 847 -2.34 21.28 69.72
N ALA A 848 -3.36 22.15 69.68
CA ALA A 848 -3.43 23.41 68.92
C ALA A 848 -3.49 23.34 67.37
N ILE A 849 -4.72 23.40 66.83
CA ILE A 849 -5.23 24.26 65.71
C ILE A 849 -4.33 24.35 64.45
N GLY A 850 -4.75 23.96 63.23
CA GLY A 850 -6.08 23.57 62.69
C GLY A 850 -6.57 24.55 61.60
N ASN A 851 -7.00 24.07 60.42
CA ASN A 851 -7.59 24.94 59.38
C ASN A 851 -8.52 24.22 58.38
N GLN A 852 -9.40 24.98 57.72
CA GLN A 852 -10.68 24.49 57.17
C GLN A 852 -10.71 24.32 55.64
N LEU A 853 -9.65 23.76 55.02
CA LEU A 853 -9.46 23.81 53.56
C LEU A 853 -9.77 22.52 52.77
N GLU A 854 -9.52 21.32 53.32
CA GLU A 854 -9.67 20.06 52.55
C GLU A 854 -11.14 19.70 52.20
N ILE A 855 -12.12 20.20 52.95
CA ILE A 855 -13.54 19.82 52.79
C ILE A 855 -14.12 20.33 51.46
N GLN A 856 -13.68 21.49 50.96
CA GLN A 856 -14.21 22.05 49.70
C GLN A 856 -13.72 21.27 48.46
N GLN A 857 -12.47 20.80 48.45
CA GLN A 857 -11.93 20.02 47.33
C GLN A 857 -12.57 18.63 47.22
N LYS A 858 -12.91 18.01 48.36
CA LYS A 858 -13.49 16.67 48.41
C LYS A 858 -14.89 16.58 47.78
N ASN A 859 -15.70 17.63 47.91
CA ASN A 859 -17.05 17.66 47.33
C ASN A 859 -17.02 17.94 45.82
N ALA A 860 -16.14 18.83 45.36
CA ALA A 860 -16.04 19.19 43.94
C ALA A 860 -15.71 18.00 43.01
N LEU A 861 -14.90 17.04 43.49
CA LEU A 861 -14.57 15.81 42.76
C LEU A 861 -15.76 14.83 42.68
N ILE A 862 -16.64 14.82 43.68
CA ILE A 862 -17.82 13.94 43.72
C ILE A 862 -18.88 14.48 42.75
N ASP A 863 -19.13 15.79 42.73
CA ASP A 863 -20.07 16.42 41.79
C ASP A 863 -19.60 16.31 40.32
N ALA A 864 -18.29 16.34 40.07
CA ALA A 864 -17.72 16.10 38.75
C ALA A 864 -17.99 14.66 38.26
N ALA A 865 -17.68 13.66 39.10
CA ALA A 865 -17.92 12.25 38.78
C ALA A 865 -19.42 11.90 38.62
N ALA A 866 -20.31 12.62 39.31
CA ALA A 866 -21.75 12.50 39.13
C ALA A 866 -22.19 13.00 37.73
N LYS A 867 -21.69 14.16 37.30
CA LYS A 867 -22.03 14.75 35.99
C LYS A 867 -21.50 13.95 34.80
N GLU A 868 -20.28 13.41 34.87
CA GLU A 868 -19.78 12.52 33.81
C GLU A 868 -20.68 11.27 33.66
N ARG A 869 -21.14 10.69 34.78
CA ARG A 869 -22.08 9.56 34.77
C ARG A 869 -23.42 9.87 34.13
N GLU A 870 -23.93 11.09 34.30
CA GLU A 870 -25.21 11.52 33.74
C GLU A 870 -25.10 11.82 32.23
N SER A 871 -23.96 12.38 31.80
CA SER A 871 -23.64 12.59 30.38
C SER A 871 -23.37 11.28 29.63
N ALA A 872 -22.73 10.29 30.27
CA ALA A 872 -22.53 8.96 29.68
C ALA A 872 -23.86 8.21 29.51
N ARG A 873 -24.83 8.46 30.42
CA ARG A 873 -26.16 7.85 30.38
C ARG A 873 -27.00 8.35 29.21
N THR A 874 -26.90 9.64 28.86
CA THR A 874 -27.63 10.22 27.73
C THR A 874 -27.15 9.65 26.38
N ASN A 875 -25.86 9.33 26.23
CA ASN A 875 -25.36 8.61 25.05
C ASN A 875 -25.86 7.15 24.96
N CYS A 876 -26.35 6.56 26.05
CA CYS A 876 -26.92 5.21 26.02
C CYS A 876 -28.39 5.16 25.57
N ASP A 877 -29.12 6.27 25.58
CA ASP A 877 -30.54 6.26 25.17
C ASP A 877 -30.71 6.18 23.64
N GLU A 878 -29.66 6.47 22.84
CA GLU A 878 -29.62 6.25 21.38
C GLU A 878 -29.83 4.77 20.99
N LEU A 879 -29.57 3.81 21.88
CA LEU A 879 -29.86 2.39 21.66
C LEU A 879 -31.34 2.12 21.31
N THR A 880 -32.26 3.02 21.68
CA THR A 880 -33.68 2.92 21.31
C THR A 880 -33.89 3.24 19.82
N LEU A 881 -33.15 4.21 19.26
CA LEU A 881 -33.24 4.58 17.84
C LEU A 881 -32.66 3.48 16.94
N TYR A 882 -31.43 3.02 17.22
CA TYR A 882 -30.78 1.98 16.41
C TYR A 882 -31.54 0.66 16.40
N LYS A 883 -32.34 0.37 17.44
CA LYS A 883 -33.20 -0.82 17.49
C LYS A 883 -34.42 -0.69 16.58
N LEU A 884 -35.06 0.48 16.54
CA LEU A 884 -36.14 0.80 15.59
C LEU A 884 -35.63 0.82 14.14
N GLU A 885 -34.44 1.39 13.88
CA GLU A 885 -33.81 1.30 12.56
C GLU A 885 -33.46 -0.15 12.16
N SER A 886 -33.00 -0.98 13.11
CA SER A 886 -32.74 -2.40 12.86
C SER A 886 -34.00 -3.19 12.54
N GLU A 887 -35.15 -2.85 13.15
CA GLU A 887 -36.44 -3.47 12.86
C GLU A 887 -37.00 -3.00 11.51
N HIS A 888 -36.80 -1.73 11.13
CA HIS A 888 -37.11 -1.23 9.80
C HIS A 888 -36.25 -1.89 8.71
N LEU A 889 -34.93 -2.03 8.94
CA LEU A 889 -34.03 -2.72 8.00
C LEU A 889 -34.39 -4.20 7.85
N ARG A 890 -34.82 -4.87 8.93
CA ARG A 890 -35.33 -6.25 8.88
C ARG A 890 -36.62 -6.36 8.08
N SER A 891 -37.53 -5.38 8.20
CA SER A 891 -38.74 -5.30 7.38
C SER A 891 -38.40 -5.19 5.89
N GLU A 892 -37.48 -4.29 5.49
CA GLU A 892 -37.02 -4.22 4.09
C GLU A 892 -36.25 -5.49 3.65
N LEU A 893 -35.55 -6.17 4.56
CA LEU A 893 -34.87 -7.43 4.26
C LEU A 893 -35.87 -8.58 4.06
N GLU A 894 -36.97 -8.62 4.82
CA GLU A 894 -38.07 -9.57 4.63
C GLU A 894 -38.88 -9.26 3.38
N GLU A 895 -39.06 -7.99 3.02
CA GLU A 895 -39.66 -7.56 1.75
C GLU A 895 -38.78 -7.98 0.56
N ALA A 896 -37.46 -7.75 0.64
CA ALA A 896 -36.50 -8.22 -0.36
C ALA A 896 -36.40 -9.76 -0.42
N ARG A 897 -36.62 -10.45 0.70
CA ARG A 897 -36.69 -11.91 0.78
C ARG A 897 -37.98 -12.46 0.18
N ARG A 898 -39.13 -11.79 0.38
CA ARG A 898 -40.38 -12.06 -0.34
C ARG A 898 -40.19 -11.85 -1.83
N GLN A 899 -39.60 -10.74 -2.26
CA GLN A 899 -39.29 -10.49 -3.68
C GLN A 899 -38.33 -11.56 -4.24
N LYS A 900 -37.39 -12.08 -3.45
CA LYS A 900 -36.56 -13.23 -3.84
C LYS A 900 -37.36 -14.53 -3.94
N GLU A 901 -38.27 -14.80 -3.00
CA GLU A 901 -39.13 -15.99 -3.01
C GLU A 901 -40.20 -15.93 -4.12
N GLU A 902 -40.75 -14.76 -4.42
CA GLU A 902 -41.61 -14.46 -5.56
C GLU A 902 -40.85 -14.59 -6.88
N MET A 903 -39.63 -14.05 -6.97
CA MET A 903 -38.78 -14.24 -8.16
C MET A 903 -38.36 -15.70 -8.34
N SER A 904 -38.19 -16.46 -7.24
CA SER A 904 -37.94 -17.91 -7.27
C SER A 904 -39.19 -18.70 -7.69
N ARG A 905 -40.38 -18.30 -7.21
CA ARG A 905 -41.68 -18.86 -7.66
C ARG A 905 -41.96 -18.51 -9.12
N ALA A 906 -41.60 -17.31 -9.57
CA ALA A 906 -41.69 -16.90 -10.96
C ALA A 906 -40.68 -17.69 -11.83
N MET A 907 -39.48 -17.98 -11.32
CA MET A 907 -38.55 -18.93 -11.97
C MET A 907 -39.18 -20.32 -12.09
N LEU A 908 -39.77 -20.87 -11.01
CA LEU A 908 -40.43 -22.18 -11.02
C LEU A 908 -41.67 -22.21 -11.94
N MET A 909 -42.43 -21.11 -12.03
CA MET A 909 -43.52 -20.97 -13.00
C MET A 909 -43.00 -20.88 -14.43
N LEU A 910 -41.91 -20.14 -14.68
CA LEU A 910 -41.23 -20.10 -15.97
C LEU A 910 -40.60 -21.44 -16.34
N GLU A 911 -40.16 -22.25 -15.38
CA GLU A 911 -39.71 -23.63 -15.59
C GLU A 911 -40.88 -24.57 -15.91
N ALA A 912 -42.02 -24.42 -15.23
CA ALA A 912 -43.24 -25.17 -15.53
C ALA A 912 -43.80 -24.81 -16.92
N ASP A 913 -43.82 -23.53 -17.30
CA ASP A 913 -44.24 -23.09 -18.63
C ASP A 913 -43.19 -23.37 -19.71
N ARG A 914 -41.89 -23.37 -19.38
CA ARG A 914 -40.82 -23.93 -20.24
C ARG A 914 -41.02 -25.42 -20.47
N ALA A 915 -41.36 -26.19 -19.45
CA ALA A 915 -41.66 -27.62 -19.57
C ALA A 915 -42.92 -27.86 -20.42
N ARG A 916 -43.98 -27.06 -20.24
CA ARG A 916 -45.16 -27.07 -21.12
C ARG A 916 -44.83 -26.69 -22.57
N LEU A 917 -44.03 -25.66 -22.79
CA LEU A 917 -43.59 -25.25 -24.13
C LEU A 917 -42.71 -26.30 -24.80
N VAL A 918 -41.79 -26.93 -24.07
CA VAL A 918 -40.96 -28.05 -24.58
C VAL A 918 -41.83 -29.27 -24.89
N SER A 919 -42.81 -29.60 -24.04
CA SER A 919 -43.81 -30.63 -24.31
C SER A 919 -44.63 -30.34 -25.57
N GLN A 920 -45.18 -29.13 -25.70
CA GLN A 920 -45.92 -28.69 -26.89
C GLN A 920 -45.04 -28.65 -28.15
N LEU A 921 -43.76 -28.29 -28.04
CA LEU A 921 -42.80 -28.30 -29.14
C LEU A 921 -42.41 -29.73 -29.57
N ASN A 922 -42.32 -30.67 -28.63
CA ASN A 922 -42.05 -32.08 -28.93
C ASN A 922 -43.29 -32.75 -29.55
N CYS A 923 -44.49 -32.51 -29.00
CA CYS A 923 -45.75 -32.94 -29.62
C CYS A 923 -45.93 -32.33 -31.04
N ARG A 924 -45.51 -31.08 -31.26
CA ARG A 924 -45.42 -30.45 -32.60
C ARG A 924 -44.29 -30.98 -33.49
N LYS A 925 -43.27 -31.66 -32.95
CA LYS A 925 -42.26 -32.39 -33.74
C LYS A 925 -42.74 -33.78 -34.13
N GLU A 926 -43.46 -34.47 -33.26
CA GLU A 926 -44.02 -35.79 -33.54
C GLU A 926 -45.17 -35.72 -34.55
N THR A 927 -46.13 -34.81 -34.38
CA THR A 927 -47.16 -34.54 -35.40
C THR A 927 -46.57 -34.06 -36.74
N LYS A 928 -45.37 -33.43 -36.74
CA LYS A 928 -44.61 -33.13 -37.96
C LYS A 928 -43.77 -34.30 -38.50
N LYS A 929 -43.47 -35.33 -37.71
CA LYS A 929 -42.93 -36.60 -38.23
C LYS A 929 -44.04 -37.40 -38.92
N THR A 930 -45.20 -37.57 -38.28
CA THR A 930 -46.32 -38.35 -38.86
C THR A 930 -46.92 -37.69 -40.11
N THR A 931 -46.94 -36.36 -40.20
CA THR A 931 -47.35 -35.64 -41.43
C THR A 931 -46.25 -35.50 -42.49
N LYS A 932 -45.01 -35.94 -42.24
CA LYS A 932 -43.93 -35.97 -43.25
C LYS A 932 -43.58 -37.39 -43.73
N ASN A 933 -43.80 -38.41 -42.89
CA ASN A 933 -43.65 -39.82 -43.27
C ASN A 933 -44.87 -40.38 -44.05
N SER A 934 -45.89 -39.58 -44.34
CA SER A 934 -47.12 -40.00 -45.05
C SER A 934 -47.18 -39.58 -46.53
N LYS A 935 -46.04 -39.16 -47.13
CA LYS A 935 -45.97 -38.74 -48.54
C LYS A 935 -44.63 -39.06 -49.25
N GLU A 936 -44.09 -40.29 -49.13
CA GLU A 936 -42.99 -40.77 -50.02
C GLU A 936 -42.81 -42.31 -49.93
N GLY A 937 -43.45 -43.08 -50.84
CA GLY A 937 -43.36 -44.56 -50.97
C GLY A 937 -44.04 -45.37 -49.84
N SER A 938 -44.48 -46.62 -49.99
CA SER A 938 -44.75 -47.54 -51.13
C SER A 938 -46.02 -48.35 -50.74
N GLN A 939 -46.92 -48.84 -51.59
CA GLN A 939 -46.83 -49.81 -52.70
C GLN A 939 -46.35 -51.23 -52.28
N TRP A 940 -47.30 -52.16 -52.16
CA TRP A 940 -47.16 -53.63 -51.89
C TRP A 940 -46.60 -53.98 -50.48
N ASP A 941 -46.95 -55.08 -49.79
CA ASP A 941 -47.73 -56.31 -50.11
C ASP A 941 -48.69 -56.74 -48.94
N GLU A 942 -49.26 -57.95 -49.00
CA GLU A 942 -50.42 -58.48 -48.24
C GLU A 942 -50.11 -59.23 -46.91
N GLY A 943 -51.15 -59.53 -46.10
CA GLY A 943 -51.16 -60.32 -44.83
C GLY A 943 -51.87 -59.56 -43.68
N GLU A 944 -52.98 -60.02 -43.07
CA GLU A 944 -53.20 -61.20 -42.17
C GLU A 944 -52.46 -61.01 -40.81
N GLU A 945 -53.09 -61.04 -39.60
CA GLU A 945 -54.42 -61.52 -39.12
C GLU A 945 -54.97 -60.67 -37.93
N GLU A 946 -56.29 -60.85 -37.65
CA GLU A 946 -57.08 -60.90 -36.39
C GLU A 946 -56.40 -60.68 -34.99
N ASP A 947 -57.05 -60.25 -33.88
CA ASP A 947 -58.36 -59.60 -33.60
C ASP A 947 -58.43 -59.07 -32.13
N ASP A 948 -59.60 -58.52 -31.73
CA ASP A 948 -60.15 -58.35 -30.35
C ASP A 948 -59.51 -57.39 -29.30
N ASP A 949 -60.26 -56.78 -28.35
CA ASP A 949 -61.60 -56.17 -28.39
C ASP A 949 -61.83 -55.25 -27.15
N SER A 950 -62.70 -54.23 -27.29
CA SER A 950 -63.51 -53.60 -26.21
C SER A 950 -62.81 -52.75 -25.11
N MET A 951 -63.44 -51.80 -24.39
CA MET A 951 -64.74 -51.11 -24.54
C MET A 951 -64.79 -49.78 -23.73
N MET A 952 -65.65 -48.83 -24.16
CA MET A 952 -66.28 -47.70 -23.40
C MET A 952 -65.37 -46.67 -22.66
N ALA A 953 -65.40 -45.35 -22.94
CA ALA A 953 -66.49 -44.33 -22.88
C ALA A 953 -66.74 -43.78 -21.44
N SER A 954 -67.15 -42.53 -21.20
CA SER A 954 -67.72 -41.47 -22.08
C SER A 954 -67.48 -40.04 -21.53
N GLU A 955 -67.45 -39.03 -22.43
CA GLU A 955 -68.15 -37.71 -22.38
C GLU A 955 -68.18 -36.79 -21.10
N ASN A 956 -68.39 -35.47 -21.15
CA ASN A 956 -68.85 -34.56 -22.22
C ASN A 956 -68.30 -33.11 -22.08
N ASN A 957 -68.65 -32.24 -23.03
CA ASN A 957 -68.27 -30.81 -23.13
C ASN A 957 -69.04 -29.87 -22.17
N THR A 958 -68.49 -28.68 -21.94
CA THR A 958 -69.23 -27.40 -22.15
C THR A 958 -68.28 -26.20 -22.25
N GLU A 959 -68.47 -25.34 -23.26
CA GLU A 959 -67.73 -24.08 -23.41
C GLU A 959 -68.48 -22.88 -22.81
N SER A 960 -67.71 -21.90 -22.32
CA SER A 960 -68.06 -20.47 -22.21
C SER A 960 -69.31 -20.05 -21.41
N ALA A 961 -69.10 -19.27 -20.35
CA ALA A 961 -69.43 -17.84 -20.34
C ALA A 961 -69.01 -17.19 -19.00
N PHE A 962 -68.77 -15.86 -19.03
CA PHE A 962 -68.39 -15.00 -17.90
C PHE A 962 -67.05 -15.32 -17.20
N GLY A 963 -66.30 -14.34 -16.68
CA GLY A 963 -66.42 -12.89 -16.92
C GLY A 963 -66.06 -12.01 -15.72
N ARG A 964 -64.85 -11.46 -15.74
CA ARG A 964 -64.27 -10.44 -14.83
C ARG A 964 -63.88 -10.90 -13.41
N GLN A 965 -62.75 -10.30 -12.98
CA GLN A 965 -62.35 -9.96 -11.61
C GLN A 965 -62.39 -11.06 -10.53
N ILE A 966 -61.21 -11.40 -10.03
CA ILE A 966 -60.76 -10.89 -8.73
C ILE A 966 -59.28 -10.46 -8.87
N TRP A 967 -58.91 -9.40 -8.14
CA TRP A 967 -57.55 -8.86 -8.03
C TRP A 967 -56.98 -9.27 -6.66
N HIS A 968 -55.66 -9.24 -6.50
CA HIS A 968 -54.90 -9.64 -5.29
C HIS A 968 -54.82 -11.15 -4.98
N SER A 969 -53.66 -11.72 -5.30
CA SER A 969 -52.70 -12.12 -4.26
C SER A 969 -51.30 -11.75 -4.74
#